data_AF-A0A1Y5RLW9-F1
#
_entry.id   AF-A0A1Y5RLW9-F1
#
_cell.length_a   1.000
_cell.length_b   1.000
_cell.length_c   1.000
_cell.angle_alpha   90.00
_cell.angle_beta   90.00
_cell.angle_gamma   90.00
#
_symmetry.space_group_name_H-M   'P 1'
#
loop_
_entity.id
_entity.type
_entity.pdbx_description
1 polymer ?
#
loop_
_entity_poly.entity_id
_entity_poly.type
_entity_poly.pdbx_seq_one_letter_code
_entity_poly.pdbx_strand_id
1 'polypeptide(L)'
;MNVTPIFETPYERAGVITPGLPILPQGTERHPIPGGGSRAVPVYKGDQISVQDREGLQTGELVFFTPDGKSDAGMMGATSDGPAEGVISVLANGSASGAKVARALDKAGFDLGRAQAVRIFTQGSNPGDMATFHISCDGLLIVAAPGGPMDPGAQNPPTELILYIRRADPKHAKGNLTPPDPLADPLQDANIQPGQAYSYEVKKGEFIQILDVQGRECSDFQAFSLRSLDKGIEREIDPTTTRALMGSLYPTPGIFSKYWSVDQEALVEIVQDTCGRHDTFGLACTARYYEDLGYPGHVNCSDNMNADLAQYGIRPRGGWPAINFFFNTMLDDTNAIGMDDPWSRPGDFVLLRALTDLVCVSTACPCDVDPANGWNPTDIQLRTYGAENDFSRSVGYRKSAEADVEETKKTGFYDCFARHTRDFVEYQGYWLPNQMSNHGAIAEYWACREKAVIMDLSPLRKYEVTGPDAEELMQVCVTRNMKKLAVGQITYTAMCYEHGGMIDDGTVFRLGETNFRWIGGNDTSGLWLREQAQKRGLNAWVRSSTDQLHNVAIQGPLSRDILKQVLWTPPTSPTVEELGMFRFTTARLGDYNGTSVVLGRAGYSGELGYEVFCHPKDAVEVFDAIWKVGEPMGLTPFGLAALDLVRIEAGLIFAGSEFDDQTDPFEAGIGFTVPLKSKEDDFIGRAVLEERKLHPHRQMVGLEVEGGIVASPGDCLRIGKAQVGEVTSAMKSPFLGKNIALARITTAHAAPGTEIEIGQLDGQQKRLKARIVPYPHFDPTKERVKGNYD
;
A
#
# COMPACT_ATOMS: atom_id res chain seq x y z
N MET A 1 24.91 28.33 -8.07
CA MET A 1 23.79 28.32 -9.03
C MET A 1 22.72 27.46 -8.41
N ASN A 2 21.59 28.03 -8.02
CA ASN A 2 20.49 27.25 -7.45
C ASN A 2 19.92 26.39 -8.59
N VAL A 3 20.18 25.09 -8.54
CA VAL A 3 19.66 24.14 -9.52
C VAL A 3 18.15 24.09 -9.32
N THR A 4 17.42 24.59 -10.31
CA THR A 4 15.96 24.48 -10.35
C THR A 4 15.62 23.00 -10.48
N PRO A 5 14.83 22.44 -9.58
CA PRO A 5 14.56 21.02 -9.60
C PRO A 5 13.87 20.62 -10.91
N ILE A 6 14.37 19.52 -11.48
CA ILE A 6 13.89 18.93 -12.73
C ILE A 6 12.60 18.16 -12.41
N PHE A 7 11.54 18.84 -12.00
CA PHE A 7 10.37 18.14 -11.43
C PHE A 7 9.36 17.68 -12.48
N GLU A 8 9.05 16.39 -12.38
CA GLU A 8 7.70 15.82 -12.22
C GLU A 8 6.63 16.86 -11.85
N THR A 9 6.12 17.61 -12.83
CA THR A 9 5.01 18.53 -12.56
C THR A 9 3.73 17.84 -13.01
N PRO A 10 2.68 17.75 -12.18
CA PRO A 10 1.32 17.62 -12.68
C PRO A 10 1.15 18.64 -13.79
N TYR A 11 0.88 18.19 -15.00
CA TYR A 11 0.70 19.13 -16.10
C TYR A 11 -0.77 19.54 -16.14
N GLU A 12 -0.99 20.84 -16.39
CA GLU A 12 -2.30 21.38 -16.69
C GLU A 12 -2.39 21.66 -18.18
N ARG A 13 -3.36 21.06 -18.86
CA ARG A 13 -3.64 21.34 -20.26
C ARG A 13 -5.13 21.61 -20.44
N ALA A 14 -5.44 22.79 -20.98
CA ALA A 14 -6.82 23.22 -21.21
C ALA A 14 -7.73 23.10 -19.96
N GLY A 15 -7.19 23.36 -18.76
CA GLY A 15 -7.91 23.26 -17.49
C GLY A 15 -8.01 21.84 -16.91
N VAL A 16 -7.46 20.82 -17.59
CA VAL A 16 -7.33 19.47 -17.04
C VAL A 16 -6.00 19.35 -16.31
N ILE A 17 -6.06 19.14 -14.99
CA ILE A 17 -4.88 18.83 -14.17
C ILE A 17 -4.74 17.31 -14.17
N THR A 18 -3.59 16.80 -14.58
CA THR A 18 -3.28 15.36 -14.49
C THR A 18 -2.25 15.14 -13.37
N PRO A 19 -2.70 14.97 -12.11
CA PRO A 19 -1.82 14.56 -11.04
C PRO A 19 -1.34 13.14 -11.31
N GLY A 20 -0.05 12.89 -11.19
CA GLY A 20 0.46 11.52 -11.18
C GLY A 20 1.00 10.89 -12.46
N LEU A 21 0.97 11.60 -13.59
CA LEU A 21 1.78 11.24 -14.77
C LEU A 21 2.93 12.25 -14.88
N PRO A 22 4.00 12.09 -14.07
CA PRO A 22 5.12 13.00 -14.13
C PRO A 22 5.78 12.93 -15.51
N ILE A 23 5.70 14.01 -16.27
CA ILE A 23 6.43 14.12 -17.53
C ILE A 23 7.84 14.59 -17.19
N LEU A 24 8.80 13.66 -17.22
CA LEU A 24 10.20 14.03 -17.20
C LEU A 24 10.52 14.85 -18.45
N PRO A 25 11.37 15.89 -18.37
CA PRO A 25 11.83 16.59 -19.56
C PRO A 25 12.41 15.64 -20.59
N GLN A 26 12.28 15.98 -21.87
CA GLN A 26 12.82 15.16 -22.95
C GLN A 26 14.31 14.86 -22.73
N GLY A 27 14.67 13.58 -22.79
CA GLY A 27 16.04 13.13 -22.58
C GLY A 27 16.43 12.91 -21.11
N THR A 28 15.47 12.97 -20.17
CA THR A 28 15.71 12.71 -18.75
C THR A 28 15.17 11.35 -18.32
N GLU A 29 16.00 10.59 -17.60
CA GLU A 29 15.64 9.34 -16.92
C GLU A 29 15.59 9.55 -15.41
N ARG A 30 14.77 8.73 -14.73
CA ARG A 30 14.63 8.70 -13.27
C ARG A 30 14.86 7.27 -12.76
N HIS A 31 15.69 7.16 -11.72
CA HIS A 31 16.15 5.90 -11.15
C HIS A 31 16.07 5.95 -9.61
N PRO A 32 15.02 5.39 -8.99
CA PRO A 32 14.94 5.28 -7.54
C PRO A 32 15.99 4.32 -6.97
N ILE A 33 16.59 4.68 -5.85
CA ILE A 33 17.61 3.90 -5.14
C ILE A 33 17.08 3.64 -3.74
N PRO A 34 16.71 2.39 -3.40
CA PRO A 34 16.11 2.08 -2.11
C PRO A 34 17.09 2.36 -0.97
N GLY A 35 16.57 2.75 0.19
CA GLY A 35 17.36 2.93 1.41
C GLY A 35 18.05 1.63 1.82
N GLY A 36 19.36 1.71 2.12
CA GLY A 36 20.18 0.53 2.37
C GLY A 36 20.48 -0.28 1.10
N GLY A 37 20.22 0.29 -0.08
CA GLY A 37 20.33 -0.33 -1.39
C GLY A 37 21.20 0.46 -2.39
N SER A 38 21.37 -0.09 -3.59
CA SER A 38 22.17 0.53 -4.65
C SER A 38 21.59 0.24 -6.04
N ARG A 39 21.96 1.05 -7.03
CA ARG A 39 21.60 0.87 -8.43
C ARG A 39 22.80 1.16 -9.32
N ALA A 40 23.02 0.31 -10.32
CA ALA A 40 24.05 0.48 -11.33
C ALA A 40 23.41 0.87 -12.67
N VAL A 41 23.86 1.96 -13.29
CA VAL A 41 23.29 2.52 -14.51
C VAL A 41 24.41 2.92 -15.48
N PRO A 42 24.33 2.55 -16.77
CA PRO A 42 25.27 3.06 -17.77
C PRO A 42 25.08 4.57 -17.98
N VAL A 43 26.19 5.29 -18.06
CA VAL A 43 26.22 6.73 -18.35
C VAL A 43 27.17 7.00 -19.51
N TYR A 44 26.87 8.03 -20.28
CA TYR A 44 27.59 8.36 -21.50
C TYR A 44 28.27 9.73 -21.38
N LYS A 45 29.33 9.92 -22.16
CA LYS A 45 30.03 11.18 -22.25
C LYS A 45 29.06 12.33 -22.56
N GLY A 46 29.09 13.36 -21.71
CA GLY A 46 28.25 14.54 -21.80
C GLY A 46 26.99 14.47 -20.94
N ASP A 47 26.61 13.30 -20.43
CA ASP A 47 25.45 13.15 -19.55
C ASP A 47 25.63 14.01 -18.29
N GLN A 48 24.51 14.56 -17.81
CA GLN A 48 24.44 15.21 -16.51
C GLN A 48 23.67 14.30 -15.56
N ILE A 49 24.28 13.95 -14.43
CA ILE A 49 23.64 13.16 -13.38
C ILE A 49 23.30 14.04 -12.19
N SER A 50 22.16 13.81 -11.55
CA SER A 50 21.78 14.48 -10.31
C SER A 50 21.18 13.48 -9.34
N VAL A 51 21.71 13.43 -8.12
CA VAL A 51 21.17 12.61 -7.04
C VAL A 51 20.43 13.50 -6.06
N GLN A 52 19.17 13.19 -5.80
CA GLN A 52 18.30 13.90 -4.86
C GLN A 52 18.06 13.04 -3.63
N ASP A 53 18.18 13.66 -2.45
CA ASP A 53 17.65 13.10 -1.21
C ASP A 53 16.27 13.69 -0.94
N ARG A 54 15.21 12.86 -1.00
CA ARG A 54 13.82 13.33 -0.84
C ARG A 54 13.46 13.62 0.60
N GLU A 55 14.00 12.85 1.53
CA GLU A 55 13.57 12.85 2.93
C GLU A 55 14.57 13.58 3.84
N GLY A 56 15.77 13.84 3.33
CA GLY A 56 16.88 14.47 4.03
C GLY A 56 17.62 13.50 4.95
N LEU A 57 18.83 13.90 5.35
CA LEU A 57 19.75 13.12 6.21
C LEU A 57 20.14 11.73 5.66
N GLN A 58 19.93 11.46 4.37
CA GLN A 58 20.41 10.26 3.71
C GLN A 58 21.71 10.55 2.98
N THR A 59 22.80 10.01 3.52
CA THR A 59 24.09 10.01 2.81
C THR A 59 23.96 9.22 1.51
N GLY A 60 24.58 9.70 0.44
CA GLY A 60 24.74 8.96 -0.82
C GLY A 60 26.19 8.63 -1.10
N GLU A 61 26.45 7.52 -1.77
CA GLU A 61 27.79 7.15 -2.24
C GLU A 61 27.75 6.79 -3.72
N LEU A 62 28.60 7.42 -4.53
CA LEU A 62 28.71 7.23 -5.96
C LEU A 62 30.06 6.59 -6.30
N VAL A 63 30.04 5.57 -7.15
CA VAL A 63 31.24 4.94 -7.71
C VAL A 63 31.10 4.91 -9.22
N PHE A 64 32.10 5.43 -9.92
CA PHE A 64 32.14 5.42 -11.38
C PHE A 64 33.27 4.53 -11.87
N PHE A 65 32.96 3.70 -12.87
CA PHE A 65 33.91 2.88 -13.60
C PHE A 65 33.98 3.30 -15.06
N THR A 66 35.18 3.55 -15.56
CA THR A 66 35.49 3.80 -16.97
C THR A 66 35.34 2.52 -17.80
N PRO A 67 35.33 2.60 -19.14
CA PRO A 67 35.12 1.42 -20.00
C PRO A 67 36.24 0.38 -19.91
N ASP A 68 37.42 0.75 -19.42
CA ASP A 68 38.54 -0.15 -19.13
C ASP A 68 38.46 -0.79 -17.72
N GLY A 69 37.34 -0.62 -17.01
CA GLY A 69 37.06 -1.25 -15.72
C GLY A 69 37.70 -0.56 -14.52
N LYS A 70 38.36 0.59 -14.71
CA LYS A 70 39.00 1.35 -13.61
C LYS A 70 38.01 2.29 -12.94
N SER A 71 38.12 2.41 -11.63
CA SER A 71 37.35 3.40 -10.89
C SER A 71 38.05 4.77 -10.94
N ASP A 72 37.33 5.80 -11.37
CA ASP A 72 37.87 7.16 -11.50
C ASP A 72 36.79 8.23 -11.25
N ALA A 73 36.80 8.81 -10.04
CA ALA A 73 35.86 9.88 -9.67
C ALA A 73 36.07 11.18 -10.50
N GLY A 74 37.29 11.40 -11.00
CA GLY A 74 37.64 12.58 -11.78
C GLY A 74 36.88 12.66 -13.10
N MET A 75 36.48 11.52 -13.65
CA MET A 75 35.67 11.45 -14.88
C MET A 75 34.23 11.97 -14.70
N MET A 76 33.76 12.10 -13.45
CA MET A 76 32.51 12.77 -13.11
C MET A 76 32.70 14.23 -12.67
N GLY A 77 33.94 14.75 -12.73
CA GLY A 77 34.29 16.06 -12.21
C GLY A 77 34.32 16.15 -10.68
N ALA A 78 34.49 15.02 -9.99
CA ALA A 78 34.52 14.92 -8.54
C ALA A 78 35.89 14.43 -8.02
N THR A 79 36.16 14.68 -6.74
CA THR A 79 37.33 14.14 -6.03
C THR A 79 36.90 12.95 -5.19
N SER A 80 37.71 11.88 -5.16
CA SER A 80 37.45 10.72 -4.31
C SER A 80 37.53 11.09 -2.82
N ASP A 81 36.54 10.64 -2.06
CA ASP A 81 36.48 10.73 -0.58
C ASP A 81 37.05 9.48 0.11
N GLY A 82 37.63 8.55 -0.66
CA GLY A 82 38.22 7.31 -0.18
C GLY A 82 37.60 6.05 -0.80
N PRO A 83 37.70 4.89 -0.10
CA PRO A 83 37.20 3.61 -0.60
C PRO A 83 35.67 3.53 -0.59
N ALA A 84 35.12 2.68 -1.47
CA ALA A 84 33.68 2.46 -1.66
C ALA A 84 33.00 1.61 -0.58
N GLU A 85 33.21 1.95 0.69
CA GLU A 85 32.70 1.22 1.85
C GLU A 85 31.16 1.16 1.88
N GLY A 86 30.48 2.24 1.49
CA GLY A 86 29.02 2.31 1.45
C GLY A 86 28.44 1.31 0.44
N VAL A 87 28.90 1.36 -0.81
CA VAL A 87 28.51 0.42 -1.87
C VAL A 87 28.83 -1.01 -1.47
N ILE A 88 30.03 -1.27 -0.94
CA ILE A 88 30.42 -2.61 -0.48
C ILE A 88 29.48 -3.10 0.63
N SER A 89 29.19 -2.26 1.63
CA SER A 89 28.33 -2.63 2.76
C SER A 89 26.90 -2.95 2.32
N VAL A 90 26.35 -2.15 1.41
CA VAL A 90 25.01 -2.33 0.84
C VAL A 90 24.93 -3.60 0.02
N LEU A 91 25.92 -3.88 -0.82
CA LEU A 91 25.95 -5.12 -1.61
C LEU A 91 26.16 -6.37 -0.75
N ALA A 92 26.82 -6.22 0.41
CA ALA A 92 27.06 -7.26 1.39
C ALA A 92 25.94 -7.40 2.45
N ASN A 93 24.85 -6.64 2.37
CA ASN A 93 23.78 -6.60 3.37
C ASN A 93 22.90 -7.86 3.47
N GLY A 94 23.26 -8.93 2.76
CA GLY A 94 22.53 -10.20 2.75
C GLY A 94 21.35 -10.26 1.77
N SER A 95 21.05 -9.17 1.04
CA SER A 95 20.00 -9.18 0.02
C SER A 95 20.42 -9.99 -1.22
N ALA A 96 19.49 -10.77 -1.78
CA ALA A 96 19.74 -11.56 -2.98
C ALA A 96 20.11 -10.69 -4.20
N SER A 97 19.51 -9.50 -4.30
CA SER A 97 19.80 -8.51 -5.34
C SER A 97 21.22 -7.93 -5.20
N GLY A 98 21.62 -7.50 -3.99
CA GLY A 98 22.97 -7.00 -3.72
C GLY A 98 24.05 -8.04 -4.05
N ALA A 99 23.84 -9.29 -3.66
CA ALA A 99 24.76 -10.38 -3.98
C ALA A 99 24.83 -10.68 -5.49
N LYS A 100 23.71 -10.56 -6.22
CA LYS A 100 23.67 -10.72 -7.69
C LYS A 100 24.45 -9.60 -8.39
N VAL A 101 24.24 -8.36 -7.98
CA VAL A 101 24.96 -7.19 -8.53
C VAL A 101 26.46 -7.30 -8.24
N ALA A 102 26.86 -7.63 -7.02
CA ALA A 102 28.27 -7.81 -6.66
C ALA A 102 28.96 -8.87 -7.55
N ARG A 103 28.32 -10.03 -7.75
CA ARG A 103 28.85 -11.08 -8.64
C ARG A 103 28.91 -10.65 -10.11
N ALA A 104 27.91 -9.88 -10.57
CA ALA A 104 27.89 -9.38 -11.94
C ALA A 104 29.02 -8.37 -12.20
N LEU A 105 29.29 -7.48 -11.23
CA LEU A 105 30.39 -6.52 -11.28
C LEU A 105 31.74 -7.23 -11.29
N ASP A 106 31.93 -8.21 -10.41
CA ASP A 106 33.17 -9.01 -10.34
C ASP A 106 33.41 -9.78 -11.66
N LYS A 107 32.38 -10.44 -12.19
CA LYS A 107 32.45 -11.14 -13.49
C LYS A 107 32.73 -10.21 -14.67
N ALA A 108 32.27 -8.95 -14.60
CA ALA A 108 32.52 -7.93 -15.61
C ALA A 108 33.88 -7.23 -15.44
N GLY A 109 34.66 -7.57 -14.40
CA GLY A 109 35.99 -7.02 -14.15
C GLY A 109 36.01 -5.69 -13.37
N PHE A 110 34.91 -5.29 -12.74
CA PHE A 110 34.83 -4.10 -11.90
C PHE A 110 35.23 -4.43 -10.45
N ASP A 111 36.46 -4.08 -10.05
CA ASP A 111 36.99 -4.33 -8.70
C ASP A 111 36.52 -3.27 -7.69
N LEU A 112 35.47 -3.60 -6.92
CA LEU A 112 34.94 -2.75 -5.84
C LEU A 112 35.95 -2.53 -4.70
N GLY A 113 36.87 -3.46 -4.45
CA GLY A 113 37.86 -3.35 -3.36
C GLY A 113 38.91 -2.27 -3.62
N ARG A 114 39.07 -1.83 -4.87
CA ARG A 114 39.93 -0.72 -5.29
C ARG A 114 39.14 0.49 -5.80
N ALA A 115 37.82 0.46 -5.67
CA ALA A 115 36.97 1.52 -6.17
C ALA A 115 37.09 2.80 -5.34
N GLN A 116 37.07 3.92 -6.04
CA GLN A 116 37.05 5.26 -5.47
C GLN A 116 35.61 5.74 -5.37
N ALA A 117 35.20 6.15 -4.18
CA ALA A 117 33.86 6.67 -3.94
C ALA A 117 33.85 8.20 -3.82
N VAL A 118 32.73 8.77 -4.23
CA VAL A 118 32.34 10.17 -3.98
C VAL A 118 31.14 10.12 -3.05
N ARG A 119 31.22 10.81 -1.91
CA ARG A 119 30.16 10.83 -0.91
C ARG A 119 29.43 12.16 -0.94
N ILE A 120 28.10 12.08 -1.01
CA ILE A 120 27.21 13.24 -1.00
C ILE A 120 26.39 13.25 0.29
N PHE A 121 25.99 14.45 0.71
CA PHE A 121 25.13 14.67 1.88
C PHE A 121 25.73 14.19 3.22
N THR A 122 27.05 14.04 3.33
CA THR A 122 27.74 13.55 4.53
C THR A 122 27.57 14.43 5.77
N GLN A 123 27.27 15.71 5.60
CA GLN A 123 26.99 16.67 6.68
C GLN A 123 25.50 16.71 7.08
N GLY A 124 24.67 15.87 6.46
CA GLY A 124 23.22 15.97 6.51
C GLY A 124 22.67 16.88 5.41
N SER A 125 21.69 16.37 4.68
CA SER A 125 20.90 17.04 3.65
C SER A 125 19.56 17.52 4.21
N ASN A 126 19.04 18.61 3.67
CA ASN A 126 17.64 18.95 3.79
C ASN A 126 16.80 18.09 2.83
N PRO A 127 15.50 17.90 3.11
CA PRO A 127 14.59 17.25 2.16
C PRO A 127 14.59 17.99 0.82
N GLY A 128 14.84 17.27 -0.26
CA GLY A 128 14.90 17.77 -1.63
C GLY A 128 16.28 18.23 -2.11
N ASP A 129 17.31 18.24 -1.25
CA ASP A 129 18.67 18.61 -1.64
C ASP A 129 19.20 17.73 -2.79
N MET A 130 19.97 18.34 -3.70
CA MET A 130 20.50 17.69 -4.90
C MET A 130 22.01 17.86 -5.04
N ALA A 131 22.69 16.81 -5.50
CA ALA A 131 24.08 16.84 -5.92
C ALA A 131 24.19 16.49 -7.41
N THR A 132 24.79 17.38 -8.21
CA THR A 132 24.87 17.25 -9.68
C THR A 132 26.31 17.10 -10.16
N PHE A 133 26.53 16.19 -11.11
CA PHE A 133 27.83 15.90 -11.71
C PHE A 133 27.73 15.81 -13.24
N HIS A 134 28.87 15.94 -13.94
CA HIS A 134 28.94 15.90 -15.39
C HIS A 134 29.90 14.79 -15.84
N ILE A 135 29.42 13.94 -16.75
CA ILE A 135 30.15 12.75 -17.18
C ILE A 135 31.08 13.09 -18.34
N SER A 136 32.37 12.82 -18.17
CA SER A 136 33.42 13.16 -19.15
C SER A 136 33.76 12.02 -20.12
N CYS A 137 33.37 10.79 -19.79
CA CYS A 137 33.53 9.60 -20.63
C CYS A 137 32.43 8.58 -20.35
N ASP A 138 32.20 7.65 -21.28
CA ASP A 138 31.25 6.56 -21.09
C ASP A 138 31.68 5.68 -19.90
N GLY A 139 30.73 5.04 -19.22
CA GLY A 139 31.05 4.17 -18.11
C GLY A 139 29.84 3.63 -17.37
N LEU A 140 30.12 2.97 -16.25
CA LEU A 140 29.12 2.45 -15.33
C LEU A 140 29.11 3.28 -14.05
N LEU A 141 27.97 3.89 -13.74
CA LEU A 141 27.74 4.59 -12.49
C LEU A 141 27.01 3.67 -11.51
N ILE A 142 27.53 3.52 -10.29
CA ILE A 142 26.84 2.89 -9.18
C ILE A 142 26.52 3.97 -8.15
N VAL A 143 25.25 4.06 -7.76
CA VAL A 143 24.81 4.95 -6.68
C VAL A 143 24.20 4.10 -5.58
N ALA A 144 24.63 4.33 -4.34
CA ALA A 144 24.10 3.69 -3.15
C ALA A 144 23.49 4.72 -2.20
N ALA A 145 22.49 4.28 -1.43
CA ALA A 145 21.94 4.97 -0.27
C ALA A 145 22.32 4.18 0.99
N PRO A 146 23.54 4.35 1.54
CA PRO A 146 24.03 3.49 2.62
C PRO A 146 23.21 3.65 3.91
N GLY A 147 22.99 2.54 4.58
CA GLY A 147 22.40 2.49 5.91
C GLY A 147 22.11 1.05 6.32
N GLY A 148 22.29 0.77 7.60
CA GLY A 148 22.07 -0.57 8.16
C GLY A 148 20.69 -0.71 8.82
N PRO A 149 20.41 -1.89 9.38
CA PRO A 149 19.20 -2.12 10.18
C PRO A 149 19.03 -1.07 11.28
N MET A 150 17.88 -0.41 11.30
CA MET A 150 17.55 0.55 12.36
C MET A 150 17.23 -0.17 13.67
N ASP A 151 17.83 0.26 14.78
CA ASP A 151 17.41 -0.19 16.11
C ASP A 151 15.99 0.34 16.42
N PRO A 152 15.11 -0.41 17.10
CA PRO A 152 13.70 -0.02 17.27
C PRO A 152 13.46 1.30 18.04
N GLY A 153 14.39 1.62 18.94
CA GLY A 153 14.40 2.89 19.69
C GLY A 153 15.15 4.02 18.99
N ALA A 154 15.83 3.75 17.88
CA ALA A 154 16.51 4.75 17.08
C ALA A 154 15.55 5.41 16.08
N GLN A 155 16.03 6.47 15.43
CA GLN A 155 15.26 7.29 14.48
C GLN A 155 16.08 7.66 13.25
N ASN A 156 16.92 6.73 12.78
CA ASN A 156 17.84 6.89 11.67
C ASN A 156 17.57 5.86 10.55
N PRO A 157 16.33 5.75 10.05
CA PRO A 157 16.03 4.81 8.99
C PRO A 157 16.82 5.19 7.74
N PRO A 158 17.39 4.21 7.00
CA PRO A 158 17.80 4.45 5.62
C PRO A 158 16.59 4.80 4.77
N THR A 159 16.72 5.80 3.91
CA THR A 159 15.66 6.30 3.03
C THR A 159 16.11 6.33 1.57
N GLU A 160 15.14 6.48 0.67
CA GLU A 160 15.38 6.46 -0.78
C GLU A 160 16.14 7.69 -1.28
N LEU A 161 17.07 7.47 -2.22
CA LEU A 161 17.62 8.53 -3.08
C LEU A 161 17.03 8.40 -4.49
N ILE A 162 16.89 9.50 -5.21
CA ILE A 162 16.53 9.49 -6.64
C ILE A 162 17.73 9.92 -7.47
N LEU A 163 18.14 9.08 -8.43
CA LEU A 163 19.08 9.45 -9.48
C LEU A 163 18.33 9.91 -10.73
N TYR A 164 18.58 11.14 -11.16
CA TYR A 164 18.18 11.66 -12.46
C TYR A 164 19.37 11.66 -13.41
N ILE A 165 19.13 11.27 -14.66
CA ILE A 165 20.14 11.33 -15.73
C ILE A 165 19.56 12.13 -16.89
N ARG A 166 20.13 13.29 -17.19
CA ARG A 166 19.83 14.04 -18.40
C ARG A 166 20.85 13.67 -19.47
N ARG A 167 20.40 12.95 -20.49
CA ARG A 167 21.23 12.42 -21.57
C ARG A 167 21.71 13.54 -22.50
N ALA A 168 22.99 13.52 -22.86
CA ALA A 168 23.54 14.45 -23.85
C ALA A 168 23.08 14.13 -25.28
N ASP A 169 22.97 12.85 -25.61
CA ASP A 169 22.30 12.37 -26.81
C ASP A 169 20.92 11.82 -26.44
N PRO A 170 19.81 12.50 -26.82
CA PRO A 170 18.46 12.02 -26.55
C PRO A 170 18.15 10.63 -27.13
N LYS A 171 18.93 10.11 -28.08
CA LYS A 171 18.78 8.72 -28.56
C LYS A 171 19.20 7.67 -27.53
N HIS A 172 20.09 8.04 -26.61
CA HIS A 172 20.43 7.20 -25.46
C HIS A 172 19.42 7.32 -24.33
N ALA A 173 18.60 8.39 -24.33
CA ALA A 173 17.41 8.38 -23.51
C ALA A 173 16.45 7.36 -24.12
N LYS A 174 15.75 6.60 -23.28
CA LYS A 174 14.59 5.81 -23.68
C LYS A 174 13.46 6.78 -24.10
N GLY A 175 13.62 7.40 -25.28
CA GLY A 175 12.69 8.35 -25.90
C GLY A 175 11.71 7.57 -26.78
N ASN A 176 10.42 7.72 -26.47
CA ASN A 176 9.38 6.69 -26.53
C ASN A 176 9.57 5.72 -25.36
N LEU A 177 8.52 5.56 -24.54
CA LEU A 177 8.55 4.63 -23.40
C LEU A 177 8.81 3.24 -23.99
N THR A 178 10.03 2.75 -23.90
CA THR A 178 10.33 1.36 -24.23
C THR A 178 9.77 0.51 -23.09
N PRO A 179 9.30 -0.72 -23.37
CA PRO A 179 8.87 -1.62 -22.29
C PRO A 179 9.99 -1.74 -21.24
N PRO A 180 9.65 -1.77 -19.94
CA PRO A 180 10.60 -2.09 -18.88
C PRO A 180 11.35 -3.39 -19.15
N ASP A 181 12.50 -3.58 -18.51
CA ASP A 181 13.25 -4.82 -18.62
C ASP A 181 12.38 -6.02 -18.19
N PRO A 182 12.52 -7.21 -18.82
CA PRO A 182 11.78 -8.40 -18.45
C PRO A 182 11.94 -8.78 -16.96
N LEU A 183 10.90 -9.37 -16.37
CA LEU A 183 10.93 -9.83 -14.97
C LEU A 183 11.92 -11.00 -14.78
N ALA A 184 12.12 -11.79 -15.83
CA ALA A 184 13.08 -12.89 -15.94
C ALA A 184 13.45 -13.08 -17.42
N ASP A 185 14.30 -14.06 -17.76
CA ASP A 185 14.59 -14.38 -19.15
C ASP A 185 13.31 -14.87 -19.86
N PRO A 186 12.77 -14.14 -20.86
CA PRO A 186 11.51 -14.49 -21.47
C PRO A 186 11.66 -15.66 -22.45
N LEU A 187 10.66 -16.54 -22.49
CA LEU A 187 10.50 -17.56 -23.53
C LEU A 187 10.00 -16.94 -24.84
N GLN A 188 9.12 -15.94 -24.72
CA GLN A 188 8.63 -15.10 -25.81
C GLN A 188 8.65 -13.64 -25.35
N ASP A 189 9.02 -12.73 -26.24
CA ASP A 189 9.00 -11.28 -26.00
C ASP A 189 8.52 -10.60 -27.29
N ALA A 190 7.22 -10.28 -27.33
CA ALA A 190 6.53 -9.80 -28.52
C ALA A 190 5.89 -8.44 -28.25
N ASN A 191 6.18 -7.48 -29.12
CA ASN A 191 5.55 -6.18 -29.10
C ASN A 191 4.34 -6.20 -30.04
N ILE A 192 3.15 -5.92 -29.52
CA ILE A 192 1.89 -5.98 -30.27
C ILE A 192 1.45 -4.55 -30.54
N GLN A 193 1.37 -4.17 -31.81
CA GLN A 193 0.99 -2.81 -32.21
C GLN A 193 -0.54 -2.64 -32.22
N PRO A 194 -1.06 -1.41 -32.04
CA PRO A 194 -2.49 -1.13 -32.12
C PRO A 194 -3.18 -1.81 -33.30
N GLY A 195 -4.28 -2.50 -33.05
CA GLY A 195 -5.04 -3.20 -34.09
C GLY A 195 -4.39 -4.48 -34.58
N GLN A 196 -3.50 -5.09 -33.80
CA GLN A 196 -2.96 -6.42 -34.04
C GLN A 196 -3.39 -7.41 -32.96
N ALA A 197 -3.42 -8.68 -33.34
CA ALA A 197 -3.56 -9.82 -32.44
C ALA A 197 -2.32 -10.69 -32.53
N TYR A 198 -1.98 -11.35 -31.43
CA TYR A 198 -0.89 -12.33 -31.38
C TYR A 198 -1.30 -13.51 -30.51
N SER A 199 -1.41 -14.69 -31.11
CA SER A 199 -1.71 -15.95 -30.44
C SER A 199 -0.47 -16.81 -30.25
N TYR A 200 -0.47 -17.56 -29.15
CA TYR A 200 0.70 -18.27 -28.65
C TYR A 200 0.30 -19.41 -27.74
N GLU A 201 1.14 -20.44 -27.65
CA GLU A 201 0.97 -21.51 -26.68
C GLU A 201 1.72 -21.25 -25.37
N VAL A 202 1.12 -21.69 -24.27
CA VAL A 202 1.69 -21.62 -22.93
C VAL A 202 1.46 -22.95 -22.23
N LYS A 203 2.50 -23.55 -21.66
CA LYS A 203 2.39 -24.82 -20.94
C LYS A 203 1.97 -24.57 -19.50
N LYS A 204 1.34 -25.58 -18.89
CA LYS A 204 0.94 -25.53 -17.49
C LYS A 204 2.12 -25.13 -16.60
N GLY A 205 1.89 -24.12 -15.77
CA GLY A 205 2.85 -23.60 -14.80
C GLY A 205 3.68 -22.42 -15.31
N GLU A 206 3.77 -22.21 -16.62
CA GLU A 206 4.41 -21.04 -17.23
C GLU A 206 3.59 -19.77 -16.96
N PHE A 207 4.25 -18.62 -17.14
CA PHE A 207 3.66 -17.31 -16.88
C PHE A 207 3.45 -16.51 -18.15
N ILE A 208 2.46 -15.63 -18.12
CA ILE A 208 2.08 -14.71 -19.19
C ILE A 208 2.08 -13.31 -18.59
N GLN A 209 2.88 -12.41 -19.12
CA GLN A 209 2.85 -10.99 -18.77
C GLN A 209 2.29 -10.19 -19.94
N ILE A 210 1.25 -9.41 -19.65
CA ILE A 210 0.70 -8.41 -20.57
C ILE A 210 0.99 -7.06 -19.94
N LEU A 211 1.78 -6.25 -20.62
CA LEU A 211 2.30 -4.98 -20.13
C LEU A 211 1.85 -3.84 -21.04
N ASP A 212 1.30 -2.81 -20.44
CA ASP A 212 1.02 -1.54 -21.10
C ASP A 212 2.31 -0.70 -21.14
N VAL A 213 2.81 -0.44 -22.34
CA VAL A 213 4.11 0.19 -22.53
C VAL A 213 4.07 1.68 -22.22
N GLN A 214 3.01 2.35 -22.66
CA GLN A 214 2.91 3.82 -22.64
C GLN A 214 1.87 4.34 -21.65
N GLY A 215 1.16 3.45 -20.97
CA GLY A 215 0.02 3.79 -20.15
C GLY A 215 -1.23 3.95 -21.01
N ARG A 216 -2.36 3.75 -20.36
CA ARG A 216 -3.71 3.78 -20.88
C ARG A 216 -4.06 2.76 -21.97
N GLU A 217 -3.12 2.02 -22.55
CA GLU A 217 -3.43 1.03 -23.57
C GLU A 217 -4.21 -0.15 -22.98
N CYS A 218 -5.31 -0.51 -23.63
CA CYS A 218 -6.13 -1.66 -23.28
C CYS A 218 -5.69 -2.90 -24.06
N SER A 219 -5.72 -4.05 -23.38
CA SER A 219 -5.42 -5.33 -24.02
C SER A 219 -6.56 -6.31 -23.86
N ASP A 220 -7.16 -6.74 -24.97
CA ASP A 220 -8.12 -7.84 -24.93
C ASP A 220 -7.36 -9.17 -24.94
N PHE A 221 -7.60 -10.00 -23.93
CA PHE A 221 -6.94 -11.29 -23.72
C PHE A 221 -7.95 -12.43 -23.64
N GLN A 222 -7.59 -13.56 -24.27
CA GLN A 222 -8.37 -14.79 -24.21
C GLN A 222 -7.44 -16.01 -24.13
N ALA A 223 -7.87 -17.06 -23.42
CA ALA A 223 -7.14 -18.31 -23.30
C ALA A 223 -8.06 -19.51 -23.44
N PHE A 224 -7.59 -20.57 -24.10
CA PHE A 224 -8.32 -21.79 -24.39
C PHE A 224 -7.60 -23.00 -23.83
N SER A 225 -8.34 -23.94 -23.26
CA SER A 225 -7.82 -25.25 -22.86
C SER A 225 -7.32 -26.02 -24.10
N LEU A 226 -6.00 -26.18 -24.26
CA LEU A 226 -5.40 -26.88 -25.40
C LEU A 226 -5.91 -28.33 -25.48
N ARG A 227 -6.05 -28.99 -24.33
CA ARG A 227 -6.64 -30.34 -24.22
C ARG A 227 -8.07 -30.42 -24.73
N SER A 228 -8.85 -29.34 -24.61
CA SER A 228 -10.21 -29.28 -25.13
C SER A 228 -10.19 -29.02 -26.64
N LEU A 229 -9.31 -28.13 -27.11
CA LEU A 229 -9.09 -27.89 -28.53
C LEU A 229 -8.66 -29.16 -29.28
N ASP A 230 -7.79 -29.99 -28.71
CA ASP A 230 -7.39 -31.29 -29.26
C ASP A 230 -8.58 -32.24 -29.50
N LYS A 231 -9.68 -32.04 -28.76
CA LYS A 231 -10.93 -32.80 -28.90
C LYS A 231 -11.95 -32.10 -29.80
N GLY A 232 -11.59 -30.98 -30.43
CA GLY A 232 -12.49 -30.13 -31.21
C GLY A 232 -13.51 -29.37 -30.35
N ILE A 233 -13.22 -29.16 -29.06
CA ILE A 233 -14.09 -28.46 -28.12
C ILE A 233 -13.43 -27.13 -27.74
N GLU A 234 -14.02 -26.02 -28.16
CA GLU A 234 -13.58 -24.69 -27.75
C GLU A 234 -14.03 -24.42 -26.30
N ARG A 235 -13.04 -24.24 -25.40
CA ARG A 235 -13.21 -23.91 -23.99
C ARG A 235 -12.29 -22.77 -23.61
N GLU A 236 -12.76 -21.58 -23.93
CA GLU A 236 -12.16 -20.30 -23.57
C GLU A 236 -12.48 -19.88 -22.13
N ILE A 237 -11.89 -18.78 -21.68
CA ILE A 237 -12.30 -18.08 -20.47
C ILE A 237 -13.75 -17.61 -20.65
N ASP A 238 -14.57 -17.93 -19.66
CA ASP A 238 -15.94 -17.47 -19.55
C ASP A 238 -16.06 -16.47 -18.39
N PRO A 239 -16.29 -15.17 -18.69
CA PRO A 239 -16.40 -14.15 -17.66
C PRO A 239 -17.57 -14.38 -16.69
N THR A 240 -18.67 -14.97 -17.17
CA THR A 240 -19.84 -15.27 -16.33
C THR A 240 -19.51 -16.30 -15.25
N THR A 241 -18.89 -17.41 -15.64
CA THR A 241 -18.43 -18.47 -14.72
C THR A 241 -17.36 -17.94 -13.80
N THR A 242 -16.43 -17.13 -14.33
CA THR A 242 -15.39 -16.48 -13.53
C THR A 242 -15.98 -15.62 -12.41
N ARG A 243 -16.86 -14.67 -12.73
CA ARG A 243 -17.51 -13.81 -11.72
C ARG A 243 -18.33 -14.62 -10.73
N ALA A 244 -19.04 -15.65 -11.19
CA ALA A 244 -19.86 -16.51 -10.33
C ALA A 244 -19.01 -17.30 -9.31
N LEU A 245 -17.84 -17.80 -9.72
CA LEU A 245 -16.96 -18.59 -8.85
C LEU A 245 -16.05 -17.72 -7.97
N MET A 246 -15.64 -16.55 -8.45
CA MET A 246 -14.78 -15.64 -7.68
C MET A 246 -15.57 -14.73 -6.74
N GLY A 247 -16.84 -14.47 -7.03
CA GLY A 247 -17.66 -13.55 -6.22
C GLY A 247 -17.23 -12.08 -6.33
N SER A 248 -16.42 -11.74 -7.34
CA SER A 248 -15.91 -10.40 -7.61
C SER A 248 -16.12 -10.03 -9.09
N LEU A 249 -16.10 -8.73 -9.40
CA LEU A 249 -16.24 -8.24 -10.79
C LEU A 249 -15.05 -8.67 -11.65
N TYR A 250 -13.86 -8.74 -11.06
CA TYR A 250 -12.66 -9.31 -11.68
C TYR A 250 -11.81 -9.99 -10.60
N PRO A 251 -11.12 -11.10 -10.92
CA PRO A 251 -10.16 -11.73 -10.01
C PRO A 251 -9.02 -10.78 -9.63
N THR A 252 -8.40 -11.00 -8.47
CA THR A 252 -7.20 -10.26 -8.01
C THR A 252 -6.16 -11.23 -7.43
N PRO A 253 -4.87 -10.87 -7.37
CA PRO A 253 -3.85 -11.66 -6.69
C PRO A 253 -4.27 -12.05 -5.26
N GLY A 254 -4.19 -13.33 -4.93
CA GLY A 254 -4.64 -13.86 -3.64
C GLY A 254 -5.53 -15.10 -3.80
N ILE A 255 -6.56 -15.20 -2.96
CA ILE A 255 -7.46 -16.37 -2.89
C ILE A 255 -8.39 -16.44 -4.11
N PHE A 256 -8.98 -15.32 -4.50
CA PHE A 256 -9.94 -15.21 -5.61
C PHE A 256 -9.27 -14.69 -6.88
N SER A 257 -8.29 -15.45 -7.38
CA SER A 257 -7.34 -15.04 -8.42
C SER A 257 -7.52 -15.70 -9.78
N LYS A 258 -8.56 -16.53 -9.99
CA LYS A 258 -8.62 -17.44 -11.15
C LYS A 258 -9.66 -17.04 -12.18
N TYR A 259 -9.33 -17.28 -13.45
CA TYR A 259 -10.26 -17.25 -14.58
C TYR A 259 -10.63 -18.67 -15.00
N TRP A 260 -11.90 -18.85 -15.34
CA TRP A 260 -12.52 -20.17 -15.50
C TRP A 260 -13.19 -20.29 -16.87
N SER A 261 -13.21 -21.50 -17.43
CA SER A 261 -14.05 -21.82 -18.57
C SER A 261 -15.50 -22.09 -18.17
N VAL A 262 -16.40 -22.20 -19.15
CA VAL A 262 -17.81 -22.58 -18.92
C VAL A 262 -17.98 -23.94 -18.24
N ASP A 263 -17.00 -24.84 -18.37
CA ASP A 263 -16.98 -26.15 -17.71
C ASP A 263 -16.38 -26.08 -16.29
N GLN A 264 -16.12 -24.88 -15.77
CA GLN A 264 -15.45 -24.65 -14.48
C GLN A 264 -14.04 -25.25 -14.42
N GLU A 265 -13.32 -25.29 -15.56
CA GLU A 265 -11.89 -25.54 -15.59
C GLU A 265 -11.15 -24.22 -15.33
N ALA A 266 -10.25 -24.18 -14.35
CA ALA A 266 -9.40 -23.01 -14.12
C ALA A 266 -8.32 -22.95 -15.21
N LEU A 267 -8.26 -21.85 -15.94
CA LEU A 267 -7.33 -21.70 -17.07
C LEU A 267 -6.07 -20.93 -16.66
N VAL A 268 -6.24 -19.78 -16.01
CA VAL A 268 -5.14 -18.93 -15.53
C VAL A 268 -5.42 -18.42 -14.12
N GLU A 269 -4.37 -18.16 -13.35
CA GLU A 269 -4.41 -17.41 -12.09
C GLU A 269 -3.64 -16.08 -12.21
N ILE A 270 -4.17 -14.99 -11.67
CA ILE A 270 -3.45 -13.72 -11.54
C ILE A 270 -2.44 -13.85 -10.39
N VAL A 271 -1.18 -13.63 -10.72
CA VAL A 271 -0.05 -13.62 -9.78
C VAL A 271 0.28 -12.19 -9.40
N GLN A 272 0.40 -11.29 -10.37
CA GLN A 272 0.62 -9.87 -10.14
C GLN A 272 -0.36 -9.02 -10.96
N ASP A 273 -0.82 -7.92 -10.38
CA ASP A 273 -1.62 -6.91 -11.07
C ASP A 273 -1.23 -5.53 -10.54
N THR A 274 -0.61 -4.71 -11.39
CA THR A 274 -0.14 -3.37 -11.00
C THR A 274 -1.15 -2.26 -11.27
N CYS A 275 -2.27 -2.57 -11.90
CA CYS A 275 -3.30 -1.60 -12.29
C CYS A 275 -4.56 -1.71 -11.41
N GLY A 276 -5.04 -2.92 -11.12
CA GLY A 276 -6.21 -3.17 -10.27
C GLY A 276 -7.56 -2.81 -10.90
N ARG A 277 -7.59 -2.48 -12.20
CA ARG A 277 -8.79 -2.03 -12.92
C ARG A 277 -8.83 -2.63 -14.33
N HIS A 278 -9.82 -3.47 -14.56
CA HIS A 278 -10.00 -4.23 -15.80
C HIS A 278 -11.49 -4.37 -16.13
N ASP A 279 -11.77 -4.78 -17.36
CA ASP A 279 -13.12 -5.14 -17.79
C ASP A 279 -13.26 -6.65 -18.00
N THR A 280 -14.33 -7.20 -17.44
CA THR A 280 -14.78 -8.59 -17.70
C THR A 280 -16.25 -8.64 -18.15
N PHE A 281 -16.91 -7.49 -18.31
CA PHE A 281 -18.31 -7.38 -18.72
C PHE A 281 -18.46 -7.29 -20.23
N GLY A 282 -17.63 -6.46 -20.85
CA GLY A 282 -17.68 -6.17 -22.28
C GLY A 282 -17.13 -7.28 -23.15
N LEU A 283 -17.42 -7.17 -24.44
CA LEU A 283 -16.69 -7.91 -25.47
C LEU A 283 -15.46 -7.10 -25.87
N ALA A 284 -14.43 -7.76 -26.38
CA ALA A 284 -13.40 -7.11 -27.18
C ALA A 284 -14.08 -6.28 -28.29
N CYS A 285 -13.50 -5.14 -28.65
CA CYS A 285 -14.17 -4.24 -29.61
C CYS A 285 -14.50 -4.97 -30.93
N THR A 286 -15.62 -4.60 -31.55
CA THR A 286 -16.20 -5.30 -32.71
C THR A 286 -16.43 -4.34 -33.88
N ALA A 287 -16.51 -4.85 -35.11
CA ALA A 287 -16.90 -4.04 -36.26
C ALA A 287 -18.24 -3.32 -36.02
N ARG A 288 -19.21 -4.04 -35.42
CA ARG A 288 -20.54 -3.49 -35.13
C ARG A 288 -20.50 -2.33 -34.14
N TYR A 289 -19.66 -2.43 -33.12
CA TYR A 289 -19.44 -1.36 -32.14
C TYR A 289 -19.07 -0.03 -32.82
N TYR A 290 -18.08 -0.07 -33.71
CA TYR A 290 -17.63 1.11 -34.45
C TYR A 290 -18.66 1.58 -35.48
N GLU A 291 -19.31 0.66 -36.21
CA GLU A 291 -20.36 0.99 -37.17
C GLU A 291 -21.52 1.77 -36.53
N ASP A 292 -22.00 1.32 -35.37
CA ASP A 292 -23.10 1.97 -34.66
C ASP A 292 -22.71 3.36 -34.12
N LEU A 293 -21.41 3.59 -33.87
CA LEU A 293 -20.85 4.90 -33.52
C LEU A 293 -20.55 5.80 -34.75
N GLY A 294 -20.72 5.28 -35.96
CA GLY A 294 -20.51 6.03 -37.21
C GLY A 294 -19.12 5.89 -37.82
N TYR A 295 -18.34 4.88 -37.42
CA TYR A 295 -16.99 4.58 -37.91
C TYR A 295 -16.94 3.22 -38.65
N PRO A 296 -17.65 3.06 -39.79
CA PRO A 296 -17.66 1.81 -40.52
C PRO A 296 -16.27 1.47 -41.09
N GLY A 297 -15.86 0.21 -40.97
CA GLY A 297 -14.56 -0.28 -41.45
C GLY A 297 -13.38 -0.02 -40.51
N HIS A 298 -13.65 0.49 -39.30
CA HIS A 298 -12.61 0.63 -38.26
C HIS A 298 -12.05 -0.75 -37.87
N VAL A 299 -10.73 -0.82 -37.66
CA VAL A 299 -10.06 -2.05 -37.20
C VAL A 299 -10.54 -2.38 -35.79
N ASN A 300 -10.70 -3.67 -35.47
CA ASN A 300 -11.22 -4.08 -34.17
C ASN A 300 -10.59 -5.39 -33.70
N CYS A 301 -10.49 -5.55 -32.38
CA CYS A 301 -9.85 -6.69 -31.76
C CYS A 301 -10.55 -8.01 -32.06
N SER A 302 -11.87 -8.02 -32.18
CA SER A 302 -12.59 -9.27 -32.42
C SER A 302 -12.28 -9.88 -33.78
N ASP A 303 -12.22 -9.06 -34.84
CA ASP A 303 -11.82 -9.51 -36.17
C ASP A 303 -10.33 -9.87 -36.23
N ASN A 304 -9.49 -9.13 -35.51
CA ASN A 304 -8.05 -9.46 -35.40
C ASN A 304 -7.84 -10.82 -34.72
N MET A 305 -8.54 -11.09 -33.61
CA MET A 305 -8.52 -12.39 -32.94
C MET A 305 -9.04 -13.49 -33.86
N ASN A 306 -10.14 -13.25 -34.61
CA ASN A 306 -10.67 -14.23 -35.55
C ASN A 306 -9.64 -14.62 -36.62
N ALA A 307 -8.94 -13.63 -37.19
CA ALA A 307 -7.93 -13.85 -38.22
C ALA A 307 -6.74 -14.64 -37.66
N ASP A 308 -6.25 -14.26 -36.48
CA ASP A 308 -5.05 -14.84 -35.90
C ASP A 308 -5.31 -16.24 -35.29
N LEU A 309 -6.43 -16.45 -34.58
CA LEU A 309 -6.79 -17.75 -34.01
C LEU A 309 -7.19 -18.80 -35.06
N ALA A 310 -7.42 -18.42 -36.32
CA ALA A 310 -7.72 -19.36 -37.40
C ALA A 310 -6.61 -20.41 -37.60
N GLN A 311 -5.35 -20.07 -37.26
CA GLN A 311 -4.22 -21.00 -37.32
C GLN A 311 -4.36 -22.19 -36.36
N TYR A 312 -5.15 -22.04 -35.30
CA TYR A 312 -5.48 -23.09 -34.33
C TYR A 312 -6.82 -23.77 -34.63
N GLY A 313 -7.46 -23.47 -35.77
CA GLY A 313 -8.76 -24.04 -36.15
C GLY A 313 -9.94 -23.56 -35.28
N ILE A 314 -9.75 -22.49 -34.51
CA ILE A 314 -10.79 -21.90 -33.66
C ILE A 314 -11.76 -21.12 -34.54
N ARG A 315 -13.07 -21.31 -34.31
CA ARG A 315 -14.10 -20.68 -35.14
C ARG A 315 -14.25 -19.19 -34.83
N PRO A 316 -14.53 -18.36 -35.85
CA PRO A 316 -14.72 -16.94 -35.66
C PRO A 316 -15.97 -16.63 -34.84
N ARG A 317 -15.93 -15.55 -34.05
CA ARG A 317 -17.05 -15.01 -33.27
C ARG A 317 -17.37 -13.57 -33.70
N GLY A 318 -18.62 -13.15 -33.58
CA GLY A 318 -19.03 -11.76 -33.85
C GLY A 318 -18.51 -10.76 -32.82
N GLY A 319 -18.13 -11.25 -31.64
CA GLY A 319 -17.40 -10.51 -30.61
C GLY A 319 -16.88 -11.49 -29.56
N TRP A 320 -15.70 -11.22 -29.01
CA TRP A 320 -15.04 -12.11 -28.07
C TRP A 320 -15.31 -11.71 -26.62
N PRO A 321 -15.77 -12.63 -25.75
CA PRO A 321 -15.89 -12.39 -24.31
C PRO A 321 -14.51 -12.48 -23.66
N ALA A 322 -13.64 -11.53 -24.00
CA ALA A 322 -12.26 -11.45 -23.53
C ALA A 322 -12.18 -10.82 -22.14
N ILE A 323 -11.02 -10.97 -21.52
CA ILE A 323 -10.62 -10.11 -20.41
C ILE A 323 -9.97 -8.89 -21.03
N ASN A 324 -10.59 -7.71 -20.90
CA ASN A 324 -10.04 -6.48 -21.44
C ASN A 324 -9.20 -5.83 -20.33
N PHE A 325 -7.92 -6.21 -20.26
CA PHE A 325 -6.99 -5.68 -19.28
C PHE A 325 -6.81 -4.17 -19.47
N PHE A 326 -6.63 -3.49 -18.34
CA PHE A 326 -6.51 -2.03 -18.18
C PHE A 326 -7.76 -1.21 -18.51
N PHE A 327 -8.77 -1.81 -19.13
CA PHE A 327 -10.00 -1.12 -19.50
C PHE A 327 -10.80 -0.69 -18.26
N ASN A 328 -11.15 0.60 -18.17
CA ASN A 328 -11.85 1.19 -17.03
C ASN A 328 -13.37 1.16 -17.24
N THR A 329 -13.97 -0.01 -17.07
CA THR A 329 -15.43 -0.21 -17.10
C THR A 329 -16.05 -0.02 -15.72
N MET A 330 -17.23 0.61 -15.67
CA MET A 330 -17.99 0.84 -14.43
C MET A 330 -19.46 0.44 -14.60
N LEU A 331 -20.08 0.00 -13.50
CA LEU A 331 -21.52 -0.19 -13.37
C LEU A 331 -22.04 0.83 -12.37
N ASP A 332 -23.00 1.64 -12.77
CA ASP A 332 -23.58 2.67 -11.90
C ASP A 332 -24.86 2.20 -11.18
N ASP A 333 -25.39 3.07 -10.32
CA ASP A 333 -26.62 2.84 -9.55
C ASP A 333 -27.89 2.78 -10.41
N THR A 334 -27.82 3.20 -11.67
CA THR A 334 -28.88 3.06 -12.67
C THR A 334 -28.81 1.71 -13.41
N ASN A 335 -27.83 0.86 -13.08
CA ASN A 335 -27.50 -0.39 -13.76
C ASN A 335 -26.99 -0.17 -15.19
N ALA A 336 -26.43 1.00 -15.50
CA ALA A 336 -25.78 1.25 -16.78
C ALA A 336 -24.31 0.81 -16.74
N ILE A 337 -23.83 0.29 -17.86
CA ILE A 337 -22.40 0.06 -18.09
C ILE A 337 -21.83 1.35 -18.69
N GLY A 338 -20.85 1.93 -18.01
CA GLY A 338 -20.07 3.07 -18.49
C GLY A 338 -18.59 2.69 -18.64
N MET A 339 -17.83 3.60 -19.23
CA MET A 339 -16.38 3.52 -19.34
C MET A 339 -15.77 4.91 -19.22
N ASP A 340 -14.50 4.97 -18.85
CA ASP A 340 -13.70 6.18 -18.75
C ASP A 340 -12.24 5.87 -19.09
N ASP A 341 -11.35 6.86 -19.03
CA ASP A 341 -9.93 6.68 -19.30
C ASP A 341 -9.35 5.52 -18.45
N PRO A 342 -8.59 4.61 -19.09
CA PRO A 342 -7.86 3.55 -18.39
C PRO A 342 -6.94 4.07 -17.28
N TRP A 343 -6.82 3.29 -16.20
CA TRP A 343 -6.00 3.65 -15.04
C TRP A 343 -4.52 3.31 -15.22
N SER A 344 -4.20 2.47 -16.21
CA SER A 344 -2.84 1.98 -16.43
C SER A 344 -1.88 3.11 -16.74
N ARG A 345 -0.68 2.96 -16.21
CA ARG A 345 0.46 3.86 -16.38
C ARG A 345 1.53 3.16 -17.20
N PRO A 346 2.50 3.90 -17.76
CA PRO A 346 3.64 3.28 -18.43
C PRO A 346 4.29 2.18 -17.58
N GLY A 347 4.38 0.97 -18.14
CA GLY A 347 4.96 -0.19 -17.49
C GLY A 347 4.03 -0.93 -16.54
N ASP A 348 2.76 -0.54 -16.40
CA ASP A 348 1.78 -1.36 -15.70
C ASP A 348 1.56 -2.68 -16.43
N PHE A 349 1.39 -3.76 -15.67
CA PHE A 349 1.22 -5.10 -16.22
C PHE A 349 0.34 -5.98 -15.35
N VAL A 350 -0.16 -7.03 -15.98
CA VAL A 350 -0.71 -8.21 -15.31
C VAL A 350 0.21 -9.40 -15.58
N LEU A 351 0.48 -10.18 -14.55
CA LEU A 351 1.22 -11.43 -14.64
C LEU A 351 0.28 -12.58 -14.27
N LEU A 352 0.05 -13.46 -15.22
CA LEU A 352 -0.80 -14.63 -15.10
C LEU A 352 0.06 -15.88 -15.04
N ARG A 353 -0.43 -16.93 -14.39
CA ARG A 353 0.14 -18.27 -14.46
C ARG A 353 -0.85 -19.24 -15.09
N ALA A 354 -0.40 -20.01 -16.06
CA ALA A 354 -1.18 -21.05 -16.71
C ALA A 354 -1.44 -22.23 -15.75
N LEU A 355 -2.71 -22.60 -15.55
CA LEU A 355 -3.12 -23.71 -14.68
C LEU A 355 -3.31 -25.04 -15.44
N THR A 356 -3.36 -24.95 -16.76
CA THR A 356 -3.41 -26.05 -17.73
C THR A 356 -2.59 -25.66 -18.97
N ASP A 357 -2.50 -26.52 -19.98
CA ASP A 357 -1.88 -26.16 -21.26
C ASP A 357 -2.86 -25.31 -22.07
N LEU A 358 -2.39 -24.17 -22.60
CA LEU A 358 -3.23 -23.15 -23.18
C LEU A 358 -2.80 -22.77 -24.60
N VAL A 359 -3.80 -22.42 -25.42
CA VAL A 359 -3.63 -21.47 -26.53
C VAL A 359 -4.16 -20.13 -26.04
N CYS A 360 -3.37 -19.08 -26.16
CA CYS A 360 -3.72 -17.73 -25.72
C CYS A 360 -3.74 -16.77 -26.91
N VAL A 361 -4.42 -15.64 -26.78
CA VAL A 361 -4.33 -14.50 -27.68
C VAL A 361 -4.40 -13.21 -26.89
N SER A 362 -3.55 -12.25 -27.26
CA SER A 362 -3.56 -10.87 -26.78
C SER A 362 -3.68 -9.91 -27.96
N THR A 363 -4.29 -8.75 -27.72
CA THR A 363 -4.41 -7.68 -28.71
C THR A 363 -4.03 -6.34 -28.10
N ALA A 364 -3.50 -5.42 -28.91
CA ALA A 364 -3.46 -4.01 -28.56
C ALA A 364 -4.70 -3.35 -29.18
N CYS A 365 -5.55 -2.75 -28.34
CA CYS A 365 -6.83 -2.24 -28.77
C CYS A 365 -6.67 -1.04 -29.71
N PRO A 366 -7.23 -1.05 -30.93
CA PRO A 366 -7.13 0.09 -31.83
C PRO A 366 -8.10 1.23 -31.51
N CYS A 367 -8.90 1.15 -30.43
CA CYS A 367 -9.99 2.09 -30.20
C CYS A 367 -9.48 3.51 -29.92
N ASP A 368 -9.89 4.47 -30.74
CA ASP A 368 -9.57 5.90 -30.62
C ASP A 368 -10.81 6.79 -30.67
N VAL A 369 -12.02 6.21 -30.62
CA VAL A 369 -13.30 6.91 -30.82
C VAL A 369 -14.03 7.24 -29.52
N ASP A 370 -13.55 6.72 -28.39
CA ASP A 370 -14.10 6.85 -27.04
C ASP A 370 -12.94 6.84 -26.01
N PRO A 371 -13.21 6.94 -24.69
CA PRO A 371 -12.15 7.01 -23.66
C PRO A 371 -11.19 5.81 -23.60
N ALA A 372 -11.51 4.68 -24.25
CA ALA A 372 -10.56 3.58 -24.40
C ALA A 372 -9.22 4.10 -24.95
N ASN A 373 -8.12 3.56 -24.41
CA ASN A 373 -6.76 3.98 -24.77
C ASN A 373 -6.46 5.47 -24.57
N GLY A 374 -7.32 6.21 -23.84
CA GLY A 374 -7.23 7.66 -23.73
C GLY A 374 -7.23 8.37 -25.10
N TRP A 375 -8.01 7.86 -26.07
CA TRP A 375 -8.06 8.32 -27.47
C TRP A 375 -6.73 8.24 -28.24
N ASN A 376 -5.74 7.52 -27.72
CA ASN A 376 -4.43 7.38 -28.37
C ASN A 376 -3.92 5.94 -28.21
N PRO A 377 -4.35 5.02 -29.09
CA PRO A 377 -3.87 3.65 -29.12
C PRO A 377 -2.34 3.57 -29.18
N THR A 378 -1.76 2.76 -28.32
CA THR A 378 -0.33 2.47 -28.25
C THR A 378 -0.07 0.95 -28.19
N ASP A 379 1.18 0.56 -28.08
CA ASP A 379 1.59 -0.83 -28.07
C ASP A 379 1.49 -1.47 -26.68
N ILE A 380 1.26 -2.78 -26.67
CA ILE A 380 1.48 -3.62 -25.49
C ILE A 380 2.72 -4.49 -25.69
N GLN A 381 3.34 -4.87 -24.58
CA GLN A 381 4.39 -5.88 -24.56
C GLN A 381 3.83 -7.18 -23.97
N LEU A 382 3.89 -8.25 -24.76
CA LEU A 382 3.60 -9.61 -24.33
C LEU A 382 4.90 -10.35 -24.02
N ARG A 383 4.99 -10.95 -22.83
CA ARG A 383 6.09 -11.85 -22.45
C ARG A 383 5.57 -13.15 -21.88
N THR A 384 6.30 -14.24 -22.08
CA THR A 384 6.07 -15.49 -21.34
C THR A 384 7.33 -15.92 -20.61
N TYR A 385 7.16 -16.62 -19.49
CA TYR A 385 8.27 -17.07 -18.64
C TYR A 385 8.10 -18.55 -18.27
N GLY A 386 9.23 -19.24 -18.12
CA GLY A 386 9.25 -20.66 -17.75
C GLY A 386 8.65 -20.94 -16.37
N ALA A 387 8.12 -22.14 -16.18
CA ALA A 387 7.44 -22.57 -14.96
C ALA A 387 8.34 -22.66 -13.72
N GLU A 388 9.65 -22.64 -13.92
CA GLU A 388 10.70 -22.60 -12.89
C GLU A 388 10.90 -21.22 -12.26
N ASN A 389 10.36 -20.16 -12.87
CA ASN A 389 10.42 -18.82 -12.31
C ASN A 389 9.54 -18.69 -11.07
N ASP A 390 10.03 -17.99 -10.06
CA ASP A 390 9.32 -17.76 -8.79
C ASP A 390 8.98 -16.28 -8.66
N PHE A 391 7.76 -15.93 -9.06
CA PHE A 391 7.22 -14.58 -8.94
C PHE A 391 6.34 -14.46 -7.71
N SER A 392 6.59 -13.44 -6.90
CA SER A 392 5.78 -13.17 -5.71
C SER A 392 4.40 -12.66 -6.10
N ARG A 393 3.37 -13.13 -5.38
CA ARG A 393 2.03 -12.56 -5.52
C ARG A 393 2.03 -11.11 -5.06
N SER A 394 1.44 -10.22 -5.86
CA SER A 394 1.48 -8.79 -5.59
C SER A 394 0.32 -8.03 -6.23
N VAL A 395 -0.27 -7.10 -5.48
CA VAL A 395 -1.10 -6.02 -6.02
C VAL A 395 -0.24 -4.75 -6.07
N GLY A 396 -0.33 -3.99 -7.16
CA GLY A 396 0.37 -2.71 -7.29
C GLY A 396 -0.13 -1.70 -6.28
N TYR A 397 0.78 -1.15 -5.49
CA TYR A 397 0.49 -0.13 -4.50
C TYR A 397 1.20 1.18 -4.84
N ARG A 398 0.51 2.31 -4.65
CA ARG A 398 1.06 3.65 -4.88
C ARG A 398 0.68 4.56 -3.73
N LYS A 399 1.69 5.23 -3.16
CA LYS A 399 1.54 6.11 -1.98
C LYS A 399 0.86 7.43 -2.30
N SER A 400 0.98 7.90 -3.54
CA SER A 400 0.32 9.10 -4.07
C SER A 400 0.06 8.92 -5.55
N ALA A 401 -0.63 9.88 -6.18
CA ALA A 401 -0.83 9.86 -7.62
C ALA A 401 0.50 9.83 -8.38
N GLU A 402 1.55 10.49 -7.89
CA GLU A 402 2.88 10.63 -8.53
C GLU A 402 3.86 9.53 -8.16
N ALA A 403 3.52 8.67 -7.20
CA ALA A 403 4.42 7.61 -6.75
C ALA A 403 4.59 6.51 -7.81
N ASP A 404 5.79 5.91 -7.82
CA ASP A 404 6.00 4.65 -8.53
C ASP A 404 5.13 3.55 -7.94
N VAL A 405 4.85 2.54 -8.76
CA VAL A 405 4.23 1.33 -8.27
C VAL A 405 5.23 0.54 -7.43
N GLU A 406 4.81 0.16 -6.24
CA GLU A 406 5.48 -0.78 -5.36
C GLU A 406 4.71 -2.11 -5.36
N GLU A 407 5.43 -3.22 -5.30
CA GLU A 407 4.81 -4.53 -5.07
C GLU A 407 4.27 -4.64 -3.63
N THR A 408 3.21 -5.41 -3.44
CA THR A 408 2.73 -5.77 -2.10
C THR A 408 3.81 -6.54 -1.36
N LYS A 409 4.19 -6.04 -0.18
CA LYS A 409 5.30 -6.57 0.61
C LYS A 409 4.83 -7.58 1.64
N LYS A 410 5.72 -8.48 2.02
CA LYS A 410 5.58 -9.29 3.24
C LYS A 410 6.14 -8.50 4.42
N THR A 411 5.45 -8.56 5.55
CA THR A 411 6.03 -8.09 6.81
C THR A 411 7.09 -9.07 7.30
N GLY A 412 7.86 -8.67 8.33
CA GLY A 412 8.82 -9.54 8.99
C GLY A 412 8.15 -10.68 9.77
N PHE A 413 6.87 -10.50 10.12
CA PHE A 413 6.07 -11.50 10.81
C PHE A 413 5.25 -12.38 9.86
N TYR A 414 5.25 -12.11 8.54
CA TYR A 414 4.45 -12.83 7.56
C TYR A 414 4.61 -14.35 7.68
N ASP A 415 5.86 -14.84 7.70
CA ASP A 415 6.14 -16.28 7.77
C ASP A 415 5.74 -16.89 9.11
N CYS A 416 5.63 -16.10 10.19
CA CYS A 416 5.09 -16.56 11.47
C CYS A 416 3.58 -16.82 11.34
N PHE A 417 2.82 -15.86 10.80
CA PHE A 417 1.37 -16.00 10.59
C PHE A 417 1.02 -17.03 9.51
N ALA A 418 1.87 -17.21 8.51
CA ALA A 418 1.70 -18.23 7.46
C ALA A 418 1.75 -19.68 8.01
N ARG A 419 2.27 -19.88 9.23
CA ARG A 419 2.18 -21.17 9.94
C ARG A 419 0.74 -21.49 10.37
N HIS A 420 -0.12 -20.48 10.50
CA HIS A 420 -1.47 -20.58 11.04
C HIS A 420 -2.58 -20.35 10.01
N THR A 421 -2.27 -19.71 8.88
CA THR A 421 -3.24 -19.44 7.82
C THR A 421 -2.62 -19.34 6.43
N ARG A 422 -3.46 -19.49 5.41
CA ARG A 422 -3.19 -19.10 4.02
C ARG A 422 -4.12 -17.96 3.57
N ASP A 423 -5.05 -17.55 4.43
CA ASP A 423 -6.00 -16.48 4.17
C ASP A 423 -5.34 -15.13 4.48
N PHE A 424 -4.66 -14.60 3.46
CA PHE A 424 -4.05 -13.28 3.48
C PHE A 424 -4.81 -12.34 2.54
N VAL A 425 -4.97 -11.10 2.98
CA VAL A 425 -5.52 -9.99 2.20
C VAL A 425 -4.50 -8.87 2.10
N GLU A 426 -4.63 -8.08 1.04
CA GLU A 426 -3.83 -6.88 0.84
C GLU A 426 -4.35 -5.76 1.76
N TYR A 427 -3.45 -5.09 2.45
CA TYR A 427 -3.73 -3.92 3.25
C TYR A 427 -2.59 -2.91 3.14
N GLN A 428 -2.84 -1.80 2.45
CA GLN A 428 -1.93 -0.66 2.34
C GLN A 428 -0.51 -1.09 1.90
N GLY A 429 -0.38 -1.85 0.83
CA GLY A 429 0.87 -2.37 0.28
C GLY A 429 1.47 -3.58 1.00
N TYR A 430 0.76 -4.23 1.93
CA TYR A 430 1.27 -5.41 2.64
C TYR A 430 0.28 -6.58 2.68
N TRP A 431 0.80 -7.80 2.73
CA TRP A 431 0.01 -9.00 3.00
C TRP A 431 -0.22 -9.19 4.50
N LEU A 432 -1.49 -9.18 4.93
CA LEU A 432 -1.90 -9.42 6.33
C LEU A 432 -2.86 -10.61 6.45
N PRO A 433 -2.80 -11.37 7.56
CA PRO A 433 -3.71 -12.47 7.78
C PRO A 433 -5.13 -11.95 8.06
N ASN A 434 -6.10 -12.46 7.31
CA ASN A 434 -7.50 -12.09 7.49
C ASN A 434 -8.21 -12.96 8.56
N GLN A 435 -8.01 -14.27 8.50
CA GLN A 435 -8.56 -15.23 9.45
C GLN A 435 -7.63 -16.43 9.64
N MET A 436 -7.59 -17.02 10.82
CA MET A 436 -6.78 -18.19 11.15
C MET A 436 -7.52 -19.48 10.84
N SER A 437 -6.95 -20.34 9.99
CA SER A 437 -7.64 -21.53 9.46
C SER A 437 -8.18 -22.49 10.53
N ASN A 438 -7.46 -22.63 11.65
CA ASN A 438 -7.83 -23.57 12.72
C ASN A 438 -8.70 -22.93 13.83
N HIS A 439 -8.93 -21.62 13.81
CA HIS A 439 -9.67 -20.92 14.86
C HIS A 439 -10.97 -20.30 14.31
N GLY A 440 -10.86 -19.54 13.21
CA GLY A 440 -11.95 -18.69 12.73
C GLY A 440 -12.13 -17.43 13.57
N ALA A 441 -12.75 -16.40 12.98
CA ALA A 441 -12.82 -15.07 13.58
C ALA A 441 -13.50 -15.03 14.97
N ILE A 442 -14.47 -15.92 15.23
CA ILE A 442 -15.17 -15.97 16.52
C ILE A 442 -14.30 -16.57 17.63
N ALA A 443 -13.50 -17.61 17.35
CA ALA A 443 -12.62 -18.17 18.38
C ALA A 443 -11.46 -17.20 18.68
N GLU A 444 -10.94 -16.54 17.65
CA GLU A 444 -9.96 -15.45 17.77
C GLU A 444 -10.50 -14.30 18.63
N TYR A 445 -11.75 -13.87 18.38
CA TYR A 445 -12.45 -12.88 19.18
C TYR A 445 -12.50 -13.26 20.68
N TRP A 446 -12.91 -14.48 21.00
CA TRP A 446 -12.96 -14.93 22.41
C TRP A 446 -11.58 -15.04 23.03
N ALA A 447 -10.55 -15.44 22.28
CA ALA A 447 -9.18 -15.41 22.76
C ALA A 447 -8.74 -13.99 23.13
N CYS A 448 -9.13 -12.97 22.35
CA CYS A 448 -8.84 -11.57 22.68
C CYS A 448 -9.56 -11.13 23.95
N ARG A 449 -10.85 -11.48 24.10
CA ARG A 449 -11.67 -11.10 25.25
C ARG A 449 -11.31 -11.84 26.55
N GLU A 450 -10.85 -13.08 26.48
CA GLU A 450 -10.70 -13.92 27.68
C GLU A 450 -9.25 -14.29 28.01
N LYS A 451 -8.34 -14.16 27.04
CA LYS A 451 -6.95 -14.62 27.16
C LYS A 451 -5.97 -13.58 26.62
N ALA A 452 -5.30 -13.89 25.52
CA ALA A 452 -4.49 -12.95 24.77
C ALA A 452 -4.45 -13.35 23.29
N VAL A 453 -4.22 -12.38 22.44
CA VAL A 453 -3.98 -12.58 21.00
C VAL A 453 -2.73 -11.85 20.56
N ILE A 454 -2.12 -12.32 19.47
CA ILE A 454 -0.98 -11.67 18.80
C ILE A 454 -1.39 -11.29 17.37
N MET A 455 -1.23 -10.02 17.02
CA MET A 455 -1.64 -9.45 15.73
C MET A 455 -0.47 -8.73 15.05
N ASP A 456 -0.32 -8.87 13.74
CA ASP A 456 0.63 -8.07 12.96
C ASP A 456 0.06 -6.67 12.66
N LEU A 457 0.76 -5.62 13.11
CA LEU A 457 0.45 -4.22 12.85
C LEU A 457 1.58 -3.50 12.08
N SER A 458 2.52 -4.28 11.53
CA SER A 458 3.67 -3.76 10.78
C SER A 458 3.29 -2.81 9.64
N PRO A 459 2.16 -2.99 8.93
CA PRO A 459 1.78 -2.09 7.83
C PRO A 459 1.38 -0.66 8.25
N LEU A 460 1.08 -0.40 9.54
CA LEU A 460 0.84 0.96 10.00
C LEU A 460 2.05 1.85 9.68
N ARG A 461 1.80 3.03 9.10
CA ARG A 461 2.86 3.88 8.57
C ARG A 461 3.61 4.57 9.68
N LYS A 462 4.92 4.36 9.72
CA LYS A 462 5.81 4.88 10.75
C LYS A 462 6.70 5.94 10.13
N TYR A 463 6.64 7.15 10.67
CA TYR A 463 7.48 8.27 10.25
C TYR A 463 8.23 8.84 11.44
N GLU A 464 9.55 8.90 11.32
CA GLU A 464 10.42 9.57 12.27
C GLU A 464 10.43 11.07 11.99
N VAL A 465 9.98 11.86 12.96
CA VAL A 465 9.93 13.32 12.90
C VAL A 465 11.00 13.87 13.83
N THR A 466 12.09 14.36 13.25
CA THR A 466 13.29 14.76 13.98
C THR A 466 13.74 16.17 13.61
N GLY A 467 14.42 16.87 14.51
CA GLY A 467 15.02 18.17 14.25
C GLY A 467 14.56 19.25 15.24
N PRO A 468 15.24 20.41 15.30
CA PRO A 468 14.92 21.47 16.24
C PRO A 468 13.46 21.90 16.23
N ASP A 469 12.82 21.89 15.06
CA ASP A 469 11.43 22.34 14.89
C ASP A 469 10.42 21.18 14.82
N ALA A 470 10.83 19.95 15.20
CA ALA A 470 9.96 18.78 15.16
C ALA A 470 8.72 18.91 16.07
N GLU A 471 8.87 19.52 17.26
CA GLU A 471 7.71 19.78 18.12
C GLU A 471 6.75 20.78 17.48
N GLU A 472 7.27 21.81 16.80
CA GLU A 472 6.45 22.80 16.09
C GLU A 472 5.68 22.18 14.93
N LEU A 473 6.35 21.37 14.11
CA LEU A 473 5.72 20.64 13.01
C LEU A 473 4.59 19.75 13.52
N MET A 474 4.86 18.95 14.56
CA MET A 474 3.82 18.09 15.14
C MET A 474 2.71 18.92 15.79
N GLN A 475 3.05 20.01 16.49
CA GLN A 475 2.08 20.90 17.12
C GLN A 475 1.11 21.50 16.11
N VAL A 476 1.55 21.85 14.89
CA VAL A 476 0.66 22.44 13.88
C VAL A 476 -0.11 21.40 13.07
N CYS A 477 0.46 20.22 12.82
CA CYS A 477 -0.15 19.22 11.93
C CYS A 477 -1.18 18.31 12.61
N VAL A 478 -1.07 18.06 13.91
CA VAL A 478 -2.05 17.21 14.62
C VAL A 478 -2.98 18.02 15.51
N THR A 479 -4.17 17.49 15.82
CA THR A 479 -5.17 18.21 16.63
C THR A 479 -4.81 18.32 18.12
N ARG A 480 -4.10 17.34 18.68
CA ARG A 480 -3.68 17.37 20.09
C ARG A 480 -2.54 18.35 20.37
N ASN A 481 -2.36 18.68 21.64
CA ASN A 481 -1.30 19.57 22.12
C ASN A 481 -0.01 18.77 22.42
N MET A 482 0.96 18.83 21.51
CA MET A 482 2.26 18.18 21.60
C MET A 482 3.17 18.79 22.66
N LYS A 483 3.05 20.09 22.94
CA LYS A 483 3.81 20.77 24.02
C LYS A 483 3.52 20.21 25.41
N LYS A 484 2.38 19.54 25.59
CA LYS A 484 1.98 18.89 26.86
C LYS A 484 2.39 17.42 26.95
N LEU A 485 2.88 16.84 25.86
CA LEU A 485 3.30 15.45 25.80
C LEU A 485 4.70 15.33 26.40
N ALA A 486 4.89 14.57 27.47
CA ALA A 486 6.22 14.35 28.05
C ALA A 486 7.01 13.30 27.25
N VAL A 487 8.34 13.35 27.31
CA VAL A 487 9.20 12.28 26.75
C VAL A 487 8.80 10.93 27.37
N GLY A 488 8.72 9.89 26.54
CA GLY A 488 8.22 8.57 26.92
C GLY A 488 6.69 8.42 26.88
N GLN A 489 5.95 9.45 26.43
CA GLN A 489 4.50 9.36 26.23
C GLN A 489 4.11 9.07 24.78
N ILE A 490 2.95 8.43 24.66
CA ILE A 490 2.20 8.24 23.43
C ILE A 490 0.94 9.11 23.51
N THR A 491 0.43 9.58 22.39
CA THR A 491 -0.92 10.15 22.35
C THR A 491 -1.64 9.82 21.06
N TYR A 492 -2.93 9.54 21.16
CA TYR A 492 -3.80 9.35 20.00
C TYR A 492 -4.42 10.67 19.54
N THR A 493 -4.33 10.98 18.26
CA THR A 493 -4.73 12.27 17.68
C THR A 493 -5.20 12.14 16.23
N ALA A 494 -5.92 13.14 15.75
CA ALA A 494 -6.26 13.27 14.33
C ALA A 494 -5.27 14.20 13.61
N MET A 495 -5.18 14.01 12.29
CA MET A 495 -4.56 14.93 11.34
C MET A 495 -5.63 15.36 10.33
N CYS A 496 -5.71 16.65 10.03
CA CYS A 496 -6.79 17.20 9.21
C CYS A 496 -6.25 18.10 8.08
N TYR A 497 -7.02 18.21 7.01
CA TYR A 497 -6.87 19.26 6.02
C TYR A 497 -7.40 20.59 6.53
N GLU A 498 -7.14 21.67 5.79
CA GLU A 498 -7.61 23.03 6.13
C GLU A 498 -9.14 23.14 6.21
N HIS A 499 -9.88 22.35 5.41
CA HIS A 499 -11.34 22.26 5.49
C HIS A 499 -11.86 21.37 6.64
N GLY A 500 -10.98 20.92 7.54
CA GLY A 500 -11.32 20.17 8.75
C GLY A 500 -11.65 18.69 8.56
N GLY A 501 -11.63 18.19 7.31
CA GLY A 501 -11.74 16.76 7.02
C GLY A 501 -10.49 15.99 7.43
N MET A 502 -10.63 14.73 7.80
CA MET A 502 -9.54 13.92 8.33
C MET A 502 -8.65 13.37 7.20
N ILE A 503 -7.34 13.56 7.36
CA ILE A 503 -6.31 12.93 6.52
C ILE A 503 -6.04 11.50 7.03
N ASP A 504 -5.88 11.41 8.34
CA ASP A 504 -5.53 10.18 9.05
C ASP A 504 -5.79 10.36 10.55
N ASP A 505 -5.83 9.24 11.27
CA ASP A 505 -5.75 9.19 12.71
C ASP A 505 -4.58 8.29 13.12
N GLY A 506 -4.06 8.49 14.33
CA GLY A 506 -2.85 7.77 14.69
C GLY A 506 -2.31 8.11 16.05
N THR A 507 -1.14 7.54 16.33
CA THR A 507 -0.42 7.76 17.57
C THR A 507 0.88 8.52 17.34
N VAL A 508 1.17 9.45 18.24
CA VAL A 508 2.45 10.17 18.31
C VAL A 508 3.22 9.68 19.52
N PHE A 509 4.42 9.18 19.30
CA PHE A 509 5.39 8.86 20.36
C PHE A 509 6.33 10.06 20.51
N ARG A 510 6.58 10.52 21.75
CA ARG A 510 7.63 11.51 22.03
C ARG A 510 8.87 10.81 22.55
N LEU A 511 9.85 10.60 21.67
CA LEU A 511 11.11 9.88 21.94
C LEU A 511 12.17 10.78 22.59
N GLY A 512 12.10 12.08 22.36
CA GLY A 512 12.97 13.08 22.98
C GLY A 512 12.37 14.48 22.92
N GLU A 513 13.20 15.50 23.16
CA GLU A 513 12.74 16.89 23.10
C GLU A 513 12.37 17.31 21.68
N THR A 514 13.17 16.88 20.70
CA THR A 514 13.13 17.23 19.27
C THR A 514 12.89 16.00 18.37
N ASN A 515 12.26 14.97 18.94
CA ASN A 515 12.28 13.61 18.43
C ASN A 515 10.90 12.96 18.66
N PHE A 516 10.14 12.80 17.58
CA PHE A 516 8.79 12.24 17.58
C PHE A 516 8.68 11.12 16.55
N ARG A 517 7.70 10.23 16.73
CA ARG A 517 7.33 9.23 15.73
C ARG A 517 5.82 9.28 15.54
N TRP A 518 5.39 9.46 14.29
CA TRP A 518 4.00 9.32 13.87
C TRP A 518 3.75 7.88 13.44
N ILE A 519 2.66 7.29 13.92
CA ILE A 519 2.16 5.99 13.48
C ILE A 519 0.70 6.17 13.04
N GLY A 520 0.45 6.10 11.74
CA GLY A 520 -0.87 6.32 11.11
C GLY A 520 -1.31 5.17 10.21
N GLY A 521 -2.52 5.27 9.66
CA GLY A 521 -3.12 4.24 8.80
C GLY A 521 -2.63 4.26 7.36
N ASN A 522 -2.19 5.41 6.84
CA ASN A 522 -1.84 5.57 5.41
C ASN A 522 -0.66 6.53 5.16
N ASP A 523 -0.09 6.50 3.95
CA ASP A 523 1.11 7.28 3.60
C ASP A 523 0.87 8.80 3.51
N THR A 524 -0.38 9.22 3.25
CA THR A 524 -0.76 10.63 3.07
C THR A 524 -0.39 11.47 4.30
N SER A 525 -0.45 10.89 5.50
CA SER A 525 -0.08 11.58 6.74
C SER A 525 1.40 11.98 6.78
N GLY A 526 2.31 11.08 6.37
CA GLY A 526 3.73 11.39 6.26
C GLY A 526 4.07 12.36 5.13
N LEU A 527 3.39 12.24 3.99
CA LEU A 527 3.52 13.18 2.86
C LEU A 527 3.07 14.58 3.28
N TRP A 528 1.95 14.68 3.99
CA TRP A 528 1.45 15.94 4.54
C TRP A 528 2.42 16.58 5.53
N LEU A 529 3.02 15.80 6.43
CA LEU A 529 4.04 16.31 7.36
C LEU A 529 5.25 16.89 6.62
N ARG A 530 5.73 16.24 5.55
CA ARG A 530 6.83 16.75 4.71
C ARG A 530 6.46 18.06 4.02
N GLU A 531 5.28 18.09 3.42
CA GLU A 531 4.76 19.27 2.73
C GLU A 531 4.67 20.46 3.69
N GLN A 532 4.15 20.24 4.90
CA GLN A 532 4.00 21.30 5.90
C GLN A 532 5.34 21.77 6.47
N ALA A 533 6.30 20.87 6.67
CA ALA A 533 7.66 21.24 7.07
C ALA A 533 8.29 22.18 6.02
N GLN A 534 8.18 21.83 4.75
CA GLN A 534 8.71 22.63 3.63
C GLN A 534 7.98 23.96 3.50
N LYS A 535 6.64 23.97 3.44
CA LYS A 535 5.81 25.18 3.29
C LYS A 535 6.07 26.22 4.38
N ARG A 536 6.39 25.75 5.58
CA ARG A 536 6.63 26.60 6.77
C ARG A 536 8.11 26.92 6.99
N GLY A 537 9.02 26.34 6.19
CA GLY A 537 10.46 26.53 6.34
C GLY A 537 11.02 26.01 7.65
N LEU A 538 10.43 24.93 8.20
CA LEU A 538 10.81 24.35 9.48
C LEU A 538 12.07 23.48 9.33
N ASN A 539 12.96 23.57 10.31
CA ASN A 539 14.12 22.69 10.46
C ASN A 539 13.70 21.36 11.09
N ALA A 540 12.93 20.58 10.33
CA ALA A 540 12.41 19.27 10.71
C ALA A 540 12.43 18.30 9.53
N TRP A 541 12.81 17.06 9.81
CA TRP A 541 12.87 15.95 8.85
C TRP A 541 11.79 14.93 9.18
N VAL A 542 11.16 14.38 8.14
CA VAL A 542 10.09 13.38 8.25
C VAL A 542 10.47 12.18 7.40
N ARG A 543 11.08 11.17 8.04
CA ARG A 543 11.65 10.00 7.35
C ARG A 543 10.80 8.75 7.56
N SER A 544 10.56 7.99 6.49
CA SER A 544 9.79 6.74 6.60
C SER A 544 10.62 5.67 7.30
N SER A 545 10.06 5.02 8.32
CA SER A 545 10.66 3.90 9.03
C SER A 545 9.82 2.62 8.99
N THR A 546 8.73 2.59 8.21
CA THR A 546 7.82 1.44 8.12
C THR A 546 8.56 0.14 7.77
N ASP A 547 9.42 0.16 6.75
CA ASP A 547 10.22 -1.00 6.31
C ASP A 547 11.38 -1.36 7.26
N GLN A 548 11.58 -0.60 8.34
CA GLN A 548 12.65 -0.79 9.33
C GLN A 548 12.12 -1.07 10.74
N LEU A 549 10.82 -0.89 10.96
CA LEU A 549 10.19 -0.98 12.27
C LEU A 549 8.86 -1.71 12.15
N HIS A 550 8.91 -3.02 12.31
CA HIS A 550 7.72 -3.87 12.31
C HIS A 550 7.21 -4.06 13.73
N ASN A 551 5.92 -4.37 13.88
CA ASN A 551 5.34 -4.55 15.21
C ASN A 551 4.22 -5.57 15.25
N VAL A 552 4.14 -6.23 16.40
CA VAL A 552 3.01 -7.07 16.78
C VAL A 552 2.30 -6.48 18.00
N ALA A 553 0.97 -6.54 18.01
CA ALA A 553 0.14 -6.19 19.15
C ALA A 553 -0.23 -7.44 19.94
N ILE A 554 0.01 -7.42 21.25
CA ILE A 554 -0.40 -8.46 22.18
C ILE A 554 -1.54 -7.86 23.02
N GLN A 555 -2.76 -8.34 22.78
CA GLN A 555 -3.99 -7.75 23.32
C GLN A 555 -4.79 -8.80 24.10
N GLY A 556 -5.44 -8.40 25.19
CA GLY A 556 -6.22 -9.25 26.08
C GLY A 556 -5.73 -9.25 27.54
N PRO A 557 -6.51 -9.81 28.48
CA PRO A 557 -6.20 -9.82 29.92
C PRO A 557 -4.83 -10.42 30.27
N LEU A 558 -4.35 -11.41 29.51
CA LEU A 558 -3.08 -12.09 29.79
C LEU A 558 -1.86 -11.44 29.11
N SER A 559 -2.06 -10.35 28.34
CA SER A 559 -0.99 -9.70 27.57
C SER A 559 0.20 -9.26 28.44
N ARG A 560 -0.08 -8.66 29.60
CA ARG A 560 0.95 -8.24 30.56
C ARG A 560 1.73 -9.41 31.15
N ASP A 561 1.03 -10.47 31.55
CA ASP A 561 1.64 -11.63 32.20
C ASP A 561 2.52 -12.45 31.25
N ILE A 562 2.18 -12.46 29.96
CA ILE A 562 3.03 -13.03 28.92
C ILE A 562 4.28 -12.17 28.76
N LEU A 563 4.11 -10.87 28.49
CA LEU A 563 5.23 -10.00 28.11
C LEU A 563 6.22 -9.78 29.25
N LYS A 564 5.79 -9.76 30.52
CA LYS A 564 6.71 -9.61 31.66
C LYS A 564 7.67 -10.80 31.84
N GLN A 565 7.34 -11.97 31.30
CA GLN A 565 8.21 -13.14 31.30
C GLN A 565 9.16 -13.17 30.09
N VAL A 566 8.81 -12.44 29.02
CA VAL A 566 9.56 -12.41 27.76
C VAL A 566 10.55 -11.25 27.74
N LEU A 567 10.18 -10.10 28.31
CA LEU A 567 10.89 -8.84 28.15
C LEU A 567 11.63 -8.43 29.41
N TRP A 568 12.89 -8.07 29.21
CA TRP A 568 13.72 -7.37 30.17
C TRP A 568 13.74 -5.88 29.86
N THR A 569 13.68 -5.04 30.89
CA THR A 569 13.80 -3.58 30.77
C THR A 569 15.02 -3.08 31.55
N PRO A 570 15.68 -1.99 31.10
CA PRO A 570 16.74 -1.36 31.87
C PRO A 570 16.26 -0.93 33.26
N PRO A 571 17.10 -1.01 34.32
CA PRO A 571 16.72 -0.59 35.68
C PRO A 571 16.31 0.89 35.80
N THR A 572 16.66 1.71 34.82
CA THR A 572 16.31 3.15 34.74
C THR A 572 14.97 3.40 34.05
N SER A 573 14.31 2.37 33.54
CA SER A 573 13.08 2.45 32.76
C SER A 573 11.97 1.62 33.40
N PRO A 574 10.68 1.98 33.20
CA PRO A 574 9.57 1.19 33.73
C PRO A 574 9.61 -0.25 33.22
N THR A 575 9.36 -1.20 34.10
CA THR A 575 9.07 -2.60 33.74
C THR A 575 7.74 -2.72 33.00
N VAL A 576 7.46 -3.90 32.43
CA VAL A 576 6.18 -4.20 31.74
C VAL A 576 4.96 -3.94 32.64
N GLU A 577 5.10 -4.21 33.95
CA GLU A 577 4.03 -4.05 34.94
C GLU A 577 3.84 -2.59 35.36
N GLU A 578 4.93 -1.82 35.42
CA GLU A 578 4.92 -0.39 35.79
C GLU A 578 4.54 0.53 34.61
N LEU A 579 4.64 0.04 33.38
CA LEU A 579 4.37 0.83 32.18
C LEU A 579 2.91 1.31 32.16
N GLY A 580 2.71 2.62 32.31
CA GLY A 580 1.39 3.26 32.28
C GLY A 580 0.74 3.24 30.88
N MET A 581 -0.58 3.38 30.82
CA MET A 581 -1.31 3.50 29.55
C MET A 581 -0.78 4.70 28.75
N PHE A 582 -0.61 4.54 27.43
CA PHE A 582 -0.01 5.54 26.55
C PHE A 582 1.41 5.97 26.99
N ARG A 583 2.21 5.00 27.45
CA ARG A 583 3.66 5.13 27.66
C ARG A 583 4.38 4.08 26.83
N PHE A 584 5.66 4.31 26.56
CA PHE A 584 6.53 3.30 25.98
C PHE A 584 7.85 3.20 26.75
N THR A 585 8.54 2.09 26.57
CA THR A 585 9.85 1.82 27.17
C THR A 585 10.72 1.03 26.19
N THR A 586 12.04 1.20 26.28
CA THR A 586 12.97 0.30 25.58
C THR A 586 13.08 -1.00 26.37
N ALA A 587 13.07 -2.13 25.66
CA ALA A 587 13.13 -3.45 26.26
C ALA A 587 13.99 -4.38 25.40
N ARG A 588 14.28 -5.57 25.92
CA ARG A 588 15.02 -6.62 25.22
C ARG A 588 14.42 -7.99 25.50
N LEU A 589 14.59 -8.93 24.59
CA LEU A 589 14.19 -10.33 24.83
C LEU A 589 15.07 -10.96 25.92
N GLY A 590 14.47 -11.48 26.99
CA GLY A 590 15.16 -12.24 28.03
C GLY A 590 16.03 -11.40 28.98
N ASP A 591 17.15 -10.86 28.51
CA ASP A 591 18.12 -10.13 29.34
C ASP A 591 18.78 -8.92 28.63
N TYR A 592 19.78 -8.31 29.29
CA TYR A 592 20.51 -7.13 28.80
C TYR A 592 21.12 -7.30 27.40
N ASN A 593 21.55 -8.51 27.03
CA ASN A 593 22.18 -8.80 25.74
C ASN A 593 21.18 -9.27 24.68
N GLY A 594 19.91 -9.41 25.04
CA GLY A 594 18.87 -9.86 24.14
C GLY A 594 18.53 -8.86 23.04
N THR A 595 17.79 -9.36 22.05
CA THR A 595 17.32 -8.60 20.90
C THR A 595 16.50 -7.38 21.33
N SER A 596 16.85 -6.22 20.78
CA SER A 596 16.29 -4.91 21.13
C SER A 596 14.85 -4.79 20.62
N VAL A 597 13.95 -4.28 21.47
CA VAL A 597 12.57 -3.95 21.11
C VAL A 597 12.14 -2.64 21.77
N VAL A 598 11.09 -2.01 21.25
CA VAL A 598 10.35 -0.95 21.96
C VAL A 598 8.99 -1.52 22.32
N LEU A 599 8.59 -1.35 23.59
CA LEU A 599 7.30 -1.77 24.10
C LEU A 599 6.43 -0.53 24.33
N GLY A 600 5.33 -0.40 23.59
CA GLY A 600 4.29 0.61 23.81
C GLY A 600 3.08 0.00 24.51
N ARG A 601 2.48 0.71 25.48
CA ARG A 601 1.19 0.32 26.08
C ARG A 601 0.05 1.06 25.40
N ALA A 602 -0.42 0.47 24.30
CA ALA A 602 -1.56 0.92 23.49
C ALA A 602 -2.26 -0.31 22.87
N GLY A 603 -3.40 -0.08 22.22
CA GLY A 603 -4.15 -1.17 21.61
C GLY A 603 -5.36 -0.70 20.83
N TYR A 604 -5.78 -1.54 19.89
CA TYR A 604 -6.91 -1.31 18.98
C TYR A 604 -8.01 -2.37 19.15
N SER A 605 -8.17 -2.91 20.36
CA SER A 605 -9.09 -4.01 20.68
C SER A 605 -10.15 -3.68 21.75
N GLY A 606 -9.97 -2.58 22.49
CA GLY A 606 -10.73 -2.30 23.72
C GLY A 606 -10.29 -3.13 24.93
N GLU A 607 -9.22 -3.92 24.83
CA GLU A 607 -8.63 -4.67 25.94
C GLU A 607 -7.34 -4.03 26.47
N LEU A 608 -6.84 -4.55 27.60
CA LEU A 608 -5.45 -4.33 27.98
C LEU A 608 -4.54 -4.86 26.85
N GLY A 609 -3.54 -4.10 26.47
CA GLY A 609 -2.59 -4.57 25.48
C GLY A 609 -1.35 -3.73 25.32
N TYR A 610 -0.44 -4.27 24.54
CA TYR A 610 0.86 -3.71 24.26
C TYR A 610 1.23 -3.93 22.79
N GLU A 611 2.13 -3.11 22.29
CA GLU A 611 2.73 -3.23 20.96
C GLU A 611 4.24 -3.40 21.11
N VAL A 612 4.78 -4.45 20.50
CA VAL A 612 6.21 -4.77 20.52
C VAL A 612 6.78 -4.46 19.15
N PHE A 613 7.64 -3.45 19.09
CA PHE A 613 8.31 -2.99 17.87
C PHE A 613 9.71 -3.57 17.77
N CYS A 614 10.07 -4.13 16.61
CA CYS A 614 11.39 -4.67 16.32
C CYS A 614 11.79 -4.38 14.87
N HIS A 615 13.07 -4.58 14.54
CA HIS A 615 13.50 -4.58 13.15
C HIS A 615 12.95 -5.85 12.45
N PRO A 616 12.56 -5.80 11.15
CA PRO A 616 12.05 -6.96 10.41
C PRO A 616 12.93 -8.22 10.49
N LYS A 617 14.25 -8.03 10.49
CA LYS A 617 15.25 -9.12 10.61
C LYS A 617 15.08 -9.96 11.89
N ASP A 618 14.53 -9.35 12.94
CA ASP A 618 14.41 -9.92 14.28
C ASP A 618 12.97 -10.43 14.56
N ALA A 619 12.03 -10.22 13.62
CA ALA A 619 10.60 -10.45 13.83
C ALA A 619 10.27 -11.92 14.16
N VAL A 620 10.91 -12.87 13.49
CA VAL A 620 10.69 -14.31 13.77
C VAL A 620 11.14 -14.67 15.18
N GLU A 621 12.30 -14.16 15.63
CA GLU A 621 12.81 -14.40 16.98
C GLU A 621 11.87 -13.80 18.04
N VAL A 622 11.43 -12.55 17.83
CA VAL A 622 10.49 -11.86 18.72
C VAL A 622 9.16 -12.61 18.81
N PHE A 623 8.61 -13.04 17.67
CA PHE A 623 7.38 -13.80 17.63
C PHE A 623 7.52 -15.12 18.38
N ASP A 624 8.57 -15.90 18.09
CA ASP A 624 8.77 -17.22 18.68
C ASP A 624 9.03 -17.13 20.20
N ALA A 625 9.72 -16.08 20.67
CA ALA A 625 9.91 -15.83 22.09
C ALA A 625 8.59 -15.53 22.83
N ILE A 626 7.73 -14.69 22.23
CA ILE A 626 6.40 -14.38 22.77
C ILE A 626 5.49 -15.61 22.71
N TRP A 627 5.50 -16.32 21.58
CA TRP A 627 4.69 -17.51 21.34
C TRP A 627 5.01 -18.63 22.33
N LYS A 628 6.29 -18.88 22.60
CA LYS A 628 6.74 -19.92 23.54
C LYS A 628 6.17 -19.75 24.95
N VAL A 629 6.02 -18.51 25.42
CA VAL A 629 5.43 -18.20 26.73
C VAL A 629 3.90 -18.14 26.64
N GLY A 630 3.39 -17.52 25.59
CA GLY A 630 1.97 -17.23 25.43
C GLY A 630 1.12 -18.43 25.06
N GLU A 631 1.59 -19.36 24.24
CA GLU A 631 0.80 -20.50 23.75
C GLU A 631 0.27 -21.38 24.90
N PRO A 632 1.08 -21.79 25.91
CA PRO A 632 0.57 -22.50 27.08
C PRO A 632 -0.47 -21.71 27.89
N MET A 633 -0.44 -20.37 27.80
CA MET A 633 -1.41 -19.47 28.44
C MET A 633 -2.64 -19.20 27.54
N GLY A 634 -2.67 -19.78 26.33
CA GLY A 634 -3.76 -19.65 25.37
C GLY A 634 -3.67 -18.44 24.44
N LEU A 635 -2.46 -17.90 24.22
CA LEU A 635 -2.20 -16.93 23.16
C LEU A 635 -2.61 -17.49 21.79
N THR A 636 -3.36 -16.72 21.03
CA THR A 636 -3.88 -17.11 19.71
C THR A 636 -3.49 -16.08 18.64
N PRO A 637 -3.10 -16.47 17.41
CA PRO A 637 -2.89 -15.50 16.34
C PRO A 637 -4.20 -14.81 15.97
N PHE A 638 -4.14 -13.53 15.60
CA PHE A 638 -5.31 -12.69 15.36
C PHE A 638 -5.34 -12.16 13.94
N GLY A 639 -6.46 -12.37 13.24
CA GLY A 639 -6.70 -11.85 11.90
C GLY A 639 -7.57 -10.59 11.88
N LEU A 640 -7.60 -9.91 10.73
CA LEU A 640 -8.39 -8.68 10.52
C LEU A 640 -9.90 -8.89 10.73
N ALA A 641 -10.46 -10.04 10.36
CA ALA A 641 -11.89 -10.31 10.52
C ALA A 641 -12.30 -10.32 12.00
N ALA A 642 -11.46 -10.84 12.89
CA ALA A 642 -11.70 -10.82 14.33
C ALA A 642 -11.42 -9.43 14.95
N LEU A 643 -10.42 -8.72 14.41
CA LEU A 643 -10.14 -7.33 14.80
C LEU A 643 -11.35 -6.43 14.56
N ASP A 644 -12.00 -6.56 13.40
CA ASP A 644 -13.15 -5.74 13.04
C ASP A 644 -14.30 -5.89 14.05
N LEU A 645 -14.50 -7.11 14.59
CA LEU A 645 -15.50 -7.33 15.64
C LEU A 645 -15.14 -6.58 16.94
N VAL A 646 -13.91 -6.74 17.43
CA VAL A 646 -13.53 -6.16 18.72
C VAL A 646 -13.43 -4.63 18.68
N ARG A 647 -13.02 -4.08 17.53
CA ARG A 647 -12.87 -2.62 17.33
C ARG A 647 -14.24 -1.95 17.20
N ILE A 648 -15.21 -2.58 16.53
CA ILE A 648 -16.59 -2.06 16.43
C ILE A 648 -17.23 -2.00 17.82
N GLU A 649 -17.11 -3.07 18.61
CA GLU A 649 -17.62 -3.08 19.99
C GLU A 649 -17.02 -1.97 20.85
N ALA A 650 -15.72 -1.72 20.69
CA ALA A 650 -14.99 -0.69 21.42
C ALA A 650 -15.17 0.73 20.86
N GLY A 651 -15.91 0.92 19.77
CA GLY A 651 -16.09 2.21 19.09
C GLY A 651 -14.76 2.81 18.60
N LEU A 652 -13.91 1.97 18.04
CA LEU A 652 -12.65 2.40 17.42
C LEU A 652 -12.88 2.58 15.92
N ILE A 653 -12.55 3.77 15.43
CA ILE A 653 -12.86 4.24 14.08
C ILE A 653 -11.87 3.69 13.07
N PHE A 654 -12.33 3.43 11.84
CA PHE A 654 -11.48 2.94 10.75
C PHE A 654 -11.61 3.86 9.52
N ALA A 655 -10.49 4.19 8.87
CA ALA A 655 -10.47 5.02 7.67
C ALA A 655 -11.26 4.34 6.53
N GLY A 656 -12.11 5.10 5.84
CA GLY A 656 -13.03 4.57 4.82
C GLY A 656 -14.34 4.00 5.38
N SER A 657 -14.42 3.77 6.69
CA SER A 657 -15.67 3.33 7.36
C SER A 657 -16.29 4.48 8.16
N GLU A 658 -15.57 5.00 9.16
CA GLU A 658 -16.07 6.06 10.06
C GLU A 658 -15.62 7.45 9.65
N PHE A 659 -14.54 7.56 8.88
CA PHE A 659 -14.04 8.83 8.39
C PHE A 659 -13.35 8.73 7.03
N ASP A 660 -13.30 9.86 6.36
CA ASP A 660 -12.61 10.15 5.11
C ASP A 660 -12.22 11.63 5.12
N ASP A 661 -11.76 12.15 3.97
CA ASP A 661 -11.44 13.55 3.80
C ASP A 661 -12.67 14.48 3.84
N GLN A 662 -13.90 13.96 3.88
CA GLN A 662 -15.11 14.78 4.05
C GLN A 662 -15.61 14.78 5.49
N THR A 663 -15.05 13.93 6.34
CA THR A 663 -15.51 13.70 7.71
C THR A 663 -14.54 14.30 8.71
N ASP A 664 -15.06 15.02 9.71
CA ASP A 664 -14.23 15.61 10.76
C ASP A 664 -14.14 14.76 12.04
N PRO A 665 -13.19 15.06 12.94
CA PRO A 665 -13.01 14.28 14.16
C PRO A 665 -14.23 14.23 15.10
N PHE A 666 -15.11 15.25 15.08
CA PHE A 666 -16.33 15.24 15.89
C PHE A 666 -17.37 14.29 15.29
N GLU A 667 -17.58 14.35 13.97
CA GLU A 667 -18.48 13.45 13.25
C GLU A 667 -17.99 12.01 13.27
N ALA A 668 -16.68 11.78 13.21
CA ALA A 668 -16.04 10.47 13.30
C ALA A 668 -16.15 9.84 14.71
N GLY A 669 -16.48 10.62 15.75
CA GLY A 669 -16.60 10.09 17.12
C GLY A 669 -15.32 10.14 17.95
N ILE A 670 -14.27 10.84 17.46
CA ILE A 670 -13.00 11.04 18.18
C ILE A 670 -12.76 12.50 18.59
N GLY A 671 -13.81 13.31 18.73
CA GLY A 671 -13.70 14.73 19.07
C GLY A 671 -12.94 15.05 20.38
N PHE A 672 -12.70 14.05 21.24
CA PHE A 672 -11.82 14.15 22.41
C PHE A 672 -10.34 14.39 22.04
N THR A 673 -9.95 14.16 20.78
CA THR A 673 -8.62 14.46 20.24
C THR A 673 -8.46 15.92 19.80
N VAL A 674 -9.53 16.73 19.85
CA VAL A 674 -9.53 18.14 19.44
C VAL A 674 -9.71 19.06 20.67
N PRO A 675 -8.67 19.24 21.50
CA PRO A 675 -8.76 19.97 22.76
C PRO A 675 -8.68 21.50 22.56
N LEU A 676 -9.64 22.09 21.83
CA LEU A 676 -9.67 23.52 21.48
C LEU A 676 -9.50 24.49 22.67
N LYS A 677 -9.94 24.07 23.88
CA LYS A 677 -9.79 24.85 25.11
C LYS A 677 -8.39 24.82 25.72
N SER A 678 -7.63 23.73 25.51
CA SER A 678 -6.36 23.48 26.20
C SER A 678 -5.14 23.45 25.26
N LYS A 679 -5.38 23.52 23.96
CA LYS A 679 -4.43 23.89 22.92
C LYS A 679 -4.80 25.28 22.45
N GLU A 680 -4.03 26.30 22.81
CA GLU A 680 -4.26 27.69 22.39
C GLU A 680 -3.58 27.98 21.05
N ASP A 681 -2.44 27.33 20.79
CA ASP A 681 -1.75 27.39 19.51
C ASP A 681 -2.66 26.99 18.35
N ASP A 682 -2.44 27.60 17.19
CA ASP A 682 -3.11 27.24 15.97
C ASP A 682 -2.67 25.86 15.45
N PHE A 683 -3.54 25.21 14.69
CA PHE A 683 -3.27 23.95 14.00
C PHE A 683 -4.14 23.86 12.75
N ILE A 684 -3.71 23.03 11.79
CA ILE A 684 -4.38 22.93 10.49
C ILE A 684 -5.83 22.48 10.68
N GLY A 685 -6.77 23.25 10.12
CA GLY A 685 -8.21 23.00 10.23
C GLY A 685 -8.87 23.57 11.49
N ARG A 686 -8.12 24.20 12.42
CA ARG A 686 -8.64 24.70 13.70
C ARG A 686 -9.88 25.59 13.54
N ALA A 687 -9.81 26.61 12.71
CA ALA A 687 -10.90 27.60 12.57
C ALA A 687 -12.22 26.93 12.14
N VAL A 688 -12.16 26.01 11.17
CA VAL A 688 -13.32 25.25 10.71
C VAL A 688 -13.83 24.31 11.81
N LEU A 689 -12.94 23.66 12.56
CA LEU A 689 -13.31 22.78 13.66
C LEU A 689 -13.92 23.55 14.86
N GLU A 690 -13.50 24.79 15.10
CA GLU A 690 -14.15 25.69 16.07
C GLU A 690 -15.58 26.00 15.65
N GLU A 691 -15.81 26.33 14.37
CA GLU A 691 -17.14 26.57 13.82
C GLU A 691 -18.04 25.34 13.88
N ARG A 692 -17.53 24.17 13.47
CA ARG A 692 -18.27 22.90 13.50
C ARG A 692 -18.63 22.46 14.92
N LYS A 693 -17.78 22.75 15.90
CA LYS A 693 -18.10 22.49 17.30
C LYS A 693 -19.24 23.37 17.84
N LEU A 694 -19.36 24.59 17.33
CA LEU A 694 -20.47 25.48 17.66
C LEU A 694 -21.77 25.10 16.93
N HIS A 695 -21.66 24.48 15.76
CA HIS A 695 -22.78 24.11 14.91
C HIS A 695 -22.70 22.62 14.49
N PRO A 696 -22.77 21.66 15.44
CA PRO A 696 -22.56 20.26 15.12
C PRO A 696 -23.76 19.72 14.31
N HIS A 697 -23.49 19.25 13.10
CA HIS A 697 -24.52 18.75 12.19
C HIS A 697 -24.75 17.25 12.37
N ARG A 698 -23.67 16.45 12.40
CA ARG A 698 -23.73 15.00 12.65
C ARG A 698 -22.87 14.61 13.84
N GLN A 699 -23.10 13.40 14.35
CA GLN A 699 -22.24 12.77 15.36
C GLN A 699 -22.28 11.25 15.22
N MET A 700 -21.23 10.60 15.70
CA MET A 700 -21.14 9.14 15.83
C MET A 700 -21.98 8.66 17.02
N VAL A 701 -22.76 7.60 16.82
CA VAL A 701 -23.56 6.94 17.86
C VAL A 701 -23.44 5.42 17.76
N GLY A 702 -23.76 4.74 18.86
CA GLY A 702 -23.97 3.30 18.88
C GLY A 702 -25.45 2.95 18.70
N LEU A 703 -25.74 1.93 17.89
CA LEU A 703 -27.07 1.36 17.70
C LEU A 703 -27.14 -0.07 18.22
N GLU A 704 -28.22 -0.41 18.90
CA GLU A 704 -28.65 -1.78 19.11
C GLU A 704 -29.78 -2.09 18.13
N VAL A 705 -29.60 -3.10 17.29
CA VAL A 705 -30.56 -3.47 16.23
C VAL A 705 -31.42 -4.64 16.72
N GLU A 706 -32.74 -4.46 16.69
CA GLU A 706 -33.69 -5.49 17.06
C GLU A 706 -33.74 -6.62 16.02
N GLY A 707 -34.02 -7.84 16.49
CA GLY A 707 -34.15 -9.02 15.64
C GLY A 707 -32.81 -9.67 15.30
N GLY A 708 -32.82 -10.53 14.27
CA GLY A 708 -31.69 -11.40 13.94
C GLY A 708 -30.79 -10.93 12.79
N ILE A 709 -31.01 -9.70 12.27
CA ILE A 709 -30.37 -9.21 11.05
C ILE A 709 -29.31 -8.16 11.40
N VAL A 710 -28.09 -8.36 10.91
CA VAL A 710 -26.99 -7.38 10.99
C VAL A 710 -27.17 -6.37 9.86
N ALA A 711 -27.08 -5.08 10.18
CA ALA A 711 -27.12 -4.02 9.19
C ALA A 711 -25.85 -4.02 8.32
N SER A 712 -25.88 -3.34 7.19
CA SER A 712 -24.73 -3.17 6.29
C SER A 712 -24.21 -1.73 6.34
N PRO A 713 -22.89 -1.51 6.20
CA PRO A 713 -22.35 -0.17 5.93
C PRO A 713 -23.10 0.51 4.79
N GLY A 714 -23.43 1.79 4.96
CA GLY A 714 -24.22 2.58 3.99
C GLY A 714 -25.75 2.45 4.15
N ASP A 715 -26.26 1.54 4.98
CA ASP A 715 -27.69 1.48 5.27
C ASP A 715 -28.19 2.81 5.86
N CYS A 716 -29.27 3.34 5.29
CA CYS A 716 -29.85 4.60 5.75
C CYS A 716 -30.55 4.48 7.11
N LEU A 717 -30.31 5.43 8.01
CA LEU A 717 -31.06 5.57 9.27
C LEU A 717 -32.24 6.50 9.08
N ARG A 718 -33.42 6.11 9.57
CA ARG A 718 -34.68 6.82 9.28
C ARG A 718 -35.57 7.03 10.49
N ILE A 719 -36.27 8.16 10.43
CA ILE A 719 -37.41 8.47 11.29
C ILE A 719 -38.61 8.71 10.37
N GLY A 720 -39.52 7.74 10.36
CA GLY A 720 -40.56 7.67 9.34
C GLY A 720 -39.94 7.53 7.95
N LYS A 721 -40.27 8.46 7.03
CA LYS A 721 -39.72 8.42 5.67
C LYS A 721 -38.39 9.14 5.50
N ALA A 722 -38.06 10.07 6.40
CA ALA A 722 -36.87 10.91 6.29
C ALA A 722 -35.61 10.14 6.68
N GLN A 723 -34.56 10.26 5.87
CA GLN A 723 -33.24 9.76 6.21
C GLN A 723 -32.54 10.80 7.09
N VAL A 724 -32.01 10.34 8.22
CA VAL A 724 -31.39 11.18 9.27
C VAL A 724 -29.94 10.77 9.56
N GLY A 725 -29.43 9.74 8.90
CA GLY A 725 -28.07 9.25 9.07
C GLY A 725 -27.80 7.99 8.25
N GLU A 726 -26.70 7.33 8.57
CA GLU A 726 -26.26 6.08 7.95
C GLU A 726 -25.49 5.20 8.94
N VAL A 727 -25.52 3.90 8.70
CA VAL A 727 -24.64 2.92 9.36
C VAL A 727 -23.25 3.00 8.75
N THR A 728 -22.22 3.08 9.58
CA THR A 728 -20.81 3.05 9.13
C THR A 728 -20.21 1.66 9.25
N SER A 729 -20.38 1.02 10.40
CA SER A 729 -19.92 -0.34 10.67
C SER A 729 -20.97 -1.12 11.46
N ALA A 730 -21.08 -2.42 11.27
CA ALA A 730 -22.08 -3.24 11.96
C ALA A 730 -21.64 -4.68 12.12
N MET A 731 -22.08 -5.33 13.20
CA MET A 731 -21.74 -6.72 13.49
C MET A 731 -22.72 -7.37 14.49
N LYS A 732 -22.64 -8.70 14.64
CA LYS A 732 -23.34 -9.44 15.71
C LYS A 732 -22.38 -9.70 16.87
N SER A 733 -22.55 -9.00 17.99
CA SER A 733 -21.67 -9.05 19.16
C SER A 733 -21.77 -10.40 19.88
N PRO A 734 -20.68 -11.19 19.92
CA PRO A 734 -20.67 -12.44 20.69
C PRO A 734 -20.81 -12.18 22.19
N PHE A 735 -20.13 -11.14 22.71
CA PHE A 735 -20.17 -10.82 24.14
C PHE A 735 -21.52 -10.25 24.60
N LEU A 736 -22.11 -9.32 23.82
CA LEU A 736 -23.39 -8.71 24.17
C LEU A 736 -24.60 -9.57 23.75
N GLY A 737 -24.40 -10.55 22.86
CA GLY A 737 -25.48 -11.36 22.29
C GLY A 737 -26.45 -10.56 21.40
N LYS A 738 -26.01 -9.41 20.86
CA LYS A 738 -26.83 -8.41 20.18
C LYS A 738 -26.27 -8.03 18.82
N ASN A 739 -27.13 -7.62 17.90
CA ASN A 739 -26.68 -6.94 16.68
C ASN A 739 -26.43 -5.47 17.01
N ILE A 740 -25.23 -4.99 16.70
CA ILE A 740 -24.81 -3.62 16.99
C ILE A 740 -24.30 -2.94 15.74
N ALA A 741 -24.37 -1.62 15.72
CA ALA A 741 -23.80 -0.81 14.65
C ALA A 741 -23.22 0.51 15.18
N LEU A 742 -22.14 0.96 14.56
CA LEU A 742 -21.70 2.36 14.58
C LEU A 742 -22.44 3.11 13.47
N ALA A 743 -22.80 4.35 13.78
CA ALA A 743 -23.68 5.12 12.92
C ALA A 743 -23.38 6.60 13.02
N ARG A 744 -23.39 7.28 11.87
CA ARG A 744 -23.31 8.74 11.80
C ARG A 744 -24.71 9.31 11.58
N ILE A 745 -25.19 10.11 12.53
CA ILE A 745 -26.56 10.62 12.53
C ILE A 745 -26.60 12.13 12.78
N THR A 746 -27.61 12.81 12.25
CA THR A 746 -27.88 14.22 12.58
C THR A 746 -28.04 14.42 14.09
N THR A 747 -27.45 15.48 14.64
CA THR A 747 -27.43 15.74 16.09
C THR A 747 -28.81 15.86 16.72
N ALA A 748 -29.81 16.30 15.97
CA ALA A 748 -31.21 16.40 16.41
C ALA A 748 -31.83 15.06 16.85
N HIS A 749 -31.26 13.93 16.43
CA HIS A 749 -31.81 12.59 16.67
C HIS A 749 -30.84 11.65 17.40
N ALA A 750 -29.72 12.17 17.91
CA ALA A 750 -28.62 11.34 18.42
C ALA A 750 -28.71 10.95 19.90
N ALA A 751 -29.75 11.37 20.61
CA ALA A 751 -29.86 11.11 22.05
C ALA A 751 -30.01 9.61 22.34
N PRO A 752 -29.27 9.04 23.31
CA PRO A 752 -29.48 7.66 23.75
C PRO A 752 -30.94 7.41 24.15
N GLY A 753 -31.45 6.23 23.79
CA GLY A 753 -32.84 5.83 23.97
C GLY A 753 -33.76 6.16 22.80
N THR A 754 -33.33 6.99 21.84
CA THR A 754 -34.10 7.31 20.63
C THR A 754 -34.32 6.05 19.79
N GLU A 755 -35.59 5.80 19.43
CA GLU A 755 -35.97 4.75 18.48
C GLU A 755 -35.69 5.21 17.06
N ILE A 756 -35.12 4.33 16.25
CA ILE A 756 -34.78 4.60 14.86
C ILE A 756 -35.00 3.36 13.99
N GLU A 757 -35.15 3.55 12.68
CA GLU A 757 -35.29 2.45 11.74
C GLU A 757 -34.11 2.43 10.76
N ILE A 758 -33.52 1.26 10.55
CA ILE A 758 -32.49 1.03 9.53
C ILE A 758 -33.19 0.58 8.26
N GLY A 759 -33.03 1.33 7.18
CA GLY A 759 -33.59 1.01 5.87
C GLY A 759 -32.75 0.00 5.12
N GLN A 760 -33.42 -1.03 4.62
CA GLN A 760 -32.85 -2.07 3.75
C GLN A 760 -33.62 -2.13 2.43
N LEU A 761 -33.07 -2.80 1.42
CA LEU A 761 -33.57 -2.80 0.03
C LEU A 761 -33.46 -1.40 -0.59
N ASP A 762 -34.55 -0.79 -1.02
CA ASP A 762 -34.62 0.63 -1.40
C ASP A 762 -34.58 1.59 -0.20
N GLY A 763 -34.33 1.05 0.98
CA GLY A 763 -34.35 1.77 2.22
C GLY A 763 -35.74 2.26 2.60
N GLN A 764 -36.84 1.64 2.15
CA GLN A 764 -38.23 1.91 2.58
C GLN A 764 -39.04 0.61 2.76
N GLN A 765 -38.86 -0.37 1.88
CA GLN A 765 -39.62 -1.62 1.87
C GLN A 765 -39.34 -2.51 3.08
N LYS A 766 -38.13 -2.41 3.65
CA LYS A 766 -37.72 -3.16 4.84
C LYS A 766 -37.09 -2.22 5.85
N ARG A 767 -37.60 -2.29 7.09
CA ARG A 767 -37.16 -1.49 8.24
C ARG A 767 -36.75 -2.40 9.38
N LEU A 768 -35.48 -2.34 9.77
CA LEU A 768 -35.02 -2.95 11.01
C LEU A 768 -35.19 -1.93 12.13
N LYS A 769 -35.87 -2.29 13.21
CA LYS A 769 -35.94 -1.41 14.38
C LYS A 769 -34.60 -1.40 15.07
N ALA A 770 -34.18 -0.23 15.54
CA ALA A 770 -32.98 -0.06 16.32
C ALA A 770 -33.18 1.03 17.36
N ARG A 771 -32.32 1.03 18.38
CA ARG A 771 -32.29 2.05 19.43
C ARG A 771 -30.89 2.60 19.55
N ILE A 772 -30.79 3.92 19.72
CA ILE A 772 -29.51 4.55 20.07
C ILE A 772 -29.13 4.16 21.50
N VAL A 773 -27.90 3.68 21.70
CA VAL A 773 -27.34 3.26 22.98
C VAL A 773 -26.08 4.06 23.31
N PRO A 774 -25.60 4.04 24.57
CA PRO A 774 -24.33 4.65 24.92
C PRO A 774 -23.19 4.14 24.03
N TYR A 775 -22.33 5.06 23.59
CA TYR A 775 -21.16 4.78 22.76
C TYR A 775 -19.88 4.86 23.61
N PRO A 776 -18.95 3.90 23.50
CA PRO A 776 -19.05 2.65 22.73
C PRO A 776 -19.96 1.60 23.38
N HIS A 777 -20.34 0.56 22.62
CA HIS A 777 -21.23 -0.52 23.11
C HIS A 777 -20.60 -1.38 24.20
N PHE A 778 -19.28 -1.51 24.20
CA PHE A 778 -18.52 -2.33 25.13
C PHE A 778 -17.54 -1.49 25.95
N ASP A 779 -17.53 -1.71 27.27
CA ASP A 779 -16.67 -1.02 28.25
C ASP A 779 -16.52 0.50 28.01
N PRO A 780 -17.62 1.28 28.06
CA PRO A 780 -17.57 2.72 27.79
C PRO A 780 -16.71 3.51 28.79
N THR A 781 -16.45 2.94 29.98
CA THR A 781 -15.55 3.47 31.02
C THR A 781 -14.07 3.17 30.76
N LYS A 782 -13.78 2.27 29.79
CA LYS A 782 -12.45 1.80 29.41
C LYS A 782 -11.68 1.19 30.57
N GLU A 783 -12.36 0.45 31.44
CA GLU A 783 -11.74 -0.22 32.59
C GLU A 783 -10.84 -1.38 32.16
N ARG A 784 -11.24 -2.16 31.15
CA ARG A 784 -10.45 -3.30 30.63
C ARG A 784 -9.15 -2.85 29.98
N VAL A 785 -9.16 -1.72 29.27
CA VAL A 785 -7.95 -1.08 28.71
C VAL A 785 -6.98 -0.66 29.83
N LYS A 786 -7.50 -0.23 30.99
CA LYS A 786 -6.67 0.09 32.17
C LYS A 786 -6.11 -1.17 32.84
N GLY A 787 -6.65 -2.34 32.51
CA GLY A 787 -6.33 -3.63 33.09
C GLY A 787 -7.21 -3.99 34.29
N ASN A 788 -8.36 -3.32 34.43
CA ASN A 788 -9.33 -3.59 35.47
C ASN A 788 -10.42 -4.50 34.86
N TYR A 789 -10.50 -5.73 35.35
CA TYR A 789 -11.43 -6.77 34.86
C TYR A 789 -12.49 -7.16 35.90
N ASP A 790 -12.56 -6.41 37.01
CA ASP A 790 -13.47 -6.62 38.14
C ASP A 790 -14.92 -6.20 37.86
#